data_AF-A0A8I6AGD6-F1
#
_entry.id   AF-A0A8I6AGD6-F1
#
_cell.length_a   1.000
_cell.length_b   1.000
_cell.length_c   1.000
_cell.angle_alpha   90.00
_cell.angle_beta   90.00
_cell.angle_gamma   90.00
#
_symmetry.space_group_name_H-M   'P 1'
#
loop_
_entity.id
_entity.type
_entity.pdbx_description
1 polymer ?
#
loop_
_entity_poly.entity_id
_entity_poly.type
_entity_poly.pdbx_seq_one_letter_code
_entity_poly.pdbx_strand_id
1 'polypeptide(L)'
;MLLLALRRARGRGRGRPAWGPRRARSPPWSPAWICCWALAGCQAVWAGDSSSLGRPLPACQEKDYHFEYTECDSTGSRWRVAIPNSAVDCSGLPDPVRGKECTFSCASGEYLEMKNQVCSKCVEGTYSLGSGIKFDEWDELPAGFSNVATFMDTVVGPSDSRPDGCNNSSWLPRGNYIESNRDDCTVSLIYAVHLKKSGYVFFEYQYVDNNIFFEFFIQNDQCQEMDATTDKWVKLTDNGEWGSHSVMLKSGTNILYWRTTGILMGSKAVKPVLVKNITIEGVAYTSECFPCKPGTFSNKPGSFNCQMCPRNTYSEKGAKECIRCKEDSQFSEEGASECVDRPPCTTKDYFQIHTPCDEEGKTQIMYKWIEPKICREDLTDAIRLPPSGEKKDCPPCNPGFYNNGSSSCHPCPPGTFSDGTKECKSCPAGTEPALGFEYKWWNVLPTNMKTSCFNVGNSKCDGMNGWEVAGDHIRSGAGGSDNDYLILNLHIPGFKPPTSMTGATGSELGRITFVFETLCSADCVLYFMVDINRKSTNVVESWGGTKEKQAYTHVIFKNATFTFTWAFQRTNQGQDNRRLINDVVKIYSISATNAVDGVAASCRACALGSEQSGSSCVPCPPGHYIEKETNQCKECPADTYLSIHQVYGKEACIPCGPGSKSTQDHSLCYSDCFFYHEKENQSLHYDFRNLSSVGSLMNGPSFTSKGTKYFHFFNISLCGHEGRKMALCTNNISDFTVKEMVTGSDDLNLVGAFVCQSTIIPSESKGFRAALSSQSIILADTFLGVTVEASLQNVNIKEDMFPVSPSQVPDVHFFYKSSTATTSCINGRSTAVKMRCNPMRPGAGVISVPSKCPAGTCDGCTFYFLWESAEACPLCTEHDFHEIEGACKRGLQEILYVWNEPKWCIKGIALPEKKLSTCETVDFWLKVGAGVGAFTAVLLVALTCYFWKKNQKLEYKYSKLVMTTNSKECELPAADSCAIMEGEDNEEDVVYSNKQSLLGKLKSLATKEKDDHFESVQLKSSRCPNI
;
A
#
# COMPACT_ATOMS: atom_id res chain seq x y z
N MET A 1 -36.09 15.84 31.00
CA MET A 1 -37.26 15.86 30.09
C MET A 1 -37.28 17.19 29.37
N LEU A 2 -37.12 17.16 28.05
CA LEU A 2 -37.71 18.17 27.17
C LEU A 2 -38.15 17.41 25.93
N LEU A 3 -39.36 16.87 26.04
CA LEU A 3 -40.21 16.51 24.92
C LEU A 3 -40.58 17.82 24.22
N LEU A 4 -40.13 17.99 22.99
CA LEU A 4 -40.77 18.90 22.04
C LEU A 4 -40.97 18.13 20.73
N ALA A 5 -42.14 17.50 20.66
CA ALA A 5 -42.78 17.14 19.42
C ALA A 5 -43.17 18.43 18.69
N LEU A 6 -42.67 18.63 17.47
CA LEU A 6 -43.23 19.58 16.52
C LEU A 6 -43.66 18.85 15.25
N ARG A 7 -44.91 19.13 14.93
CA ARG A 7 -45.77 18.52 13.92
C ARG A 7 -45.36 18.90 12.49
N ARG A 8 -45.64 17.95 11.58
CA ARG A 8 -46.22 18.10 10.23
C ARG A 8 -46.00 19.45 9.53
N ALA A 9 -45.17 19.43 8.48
CA ALA A 9 -45.33 20.29 7.32
C ALA A 9 -46.02 19.49 6.19
N ARG A 10 -47.29 19.81 5.93
CA ARG A 10 -48.03 19.46 4.72
C ARG A 10 -47.92 20.66 3.77
N GLY A 11 -47.11 20.55 2.73
CA GLY A 11 -47.04 21.52 1.63
C GLY A 11 -47.92 21.08 0.48
N ARG A 12 -48.99 21.85 0.22
CA ARG A 12 -49.80 21.83 -1.02
C ARG A 12 -49.21 22.83 -2.01
N GLY A 13 -49.10 22.46 -3.28
CA GLY A 13 -48.92 23.38 -4.42
C GLY A 13 -49.04 22.61 -5.73
N ARG A 14 -50.23 22.57 -6.33
CA ARG A 14 -50.62 23.33 -7.55
C ARG A 14 -49.77 23.04 -8.79
N GLY A 15 -50.30 22.15 -9.63
CA GLY A 15 -51.03 22.58 -10.84
C GLY A 15 -50.27 22.77 -12.16
N ARG A 16 -50.69 21.96 -13.13
CA ARG A 16 -50.90 22.21 -14.58
C ARG A 16 -49.94 21.56 -15.59
N PRO A 17 -50.47 21.18 -16.77
CA PRO A 17 -50.17 19.89 -17.40
C PRO A 17 -49.71 20.01 -18.85
N ALA A 18 -49.17 18.94 -19.44
CA ALA A 18 -49.38 18.62 -20.85
C ALA A 18 -48.70 17.29 -21.24
N TRP A 19 -49.50 16.45 -21.89
CA TRP A 19 -49.10 15.45 -22.90
C TRP A 19 -48.50 14.14 -22.37
N GLY A 20 -49.39 13.17 -22.17
CA GLY A 20 -49.02 11.77 -22.24
C GLY A 20 -49.24 11.21 -23.65
N PRO A 21 -48.63 10.06 -23.97
CA PRO A 21 -49.24 9.03 -24.77
C PRO A 21 -49.84 7.97 -23.83
N ARG A 22 -51.16 7.85 -23.93
CA ARG A 22 -51.95 6.62 -23.85
C ARG A 22 -51.60 5.61 -22.73
N ARG A 23 -52.37 5.77 -21.65
CA ARG A 23 -52.90 4.69 -20.82
C ARG A 23 -53.38 3.51 -21.69
N ALA A 24 -52.72 2.37 -21.58
CA ALA A 24 -53.42 1.10 -21.48
C ALA A 24 -53.56 0.78 -19.99
N ARG A 25 -54.79 0.90 -19.48
CA ARG A 25 -55.19 0.49 -18.14
C ARG A 25 -55.58 -0.98 -18.16
N SER A 26 -55.40 -1.62 -17.01
CA SER A 26 -56.07 -2.84 -16.50
C SER A 26 -55.44 -4.21 -16.86
N PRO A 27 -55.58 -5.23 -15.98
CA PRO A 27 -55.80 -5.24 -14.52
C PRO A 27 -54.76 -6.13 -13.76
N PRO A 28 -54.77 -6.15 -12.41
CA PRO A 28 -53.74 -6.81 -11.61
C PRO A 28 -54.04 -8.30 -11.47
N TRP A 29 -53.13 -9.17 -11.89
CA TRP A 29 -53.29 -10.61 -11.72
C TRP A 29 -52.27 -11.10 -10.70
N SER A 30 -52.80 -11.24 -9.49
CA SER A 30 -52.27 -12.01 -8.37
C SER A 30 -51.83 -13.42 -8.81
N PRO A 31 -50.88 -14.04 -8.10
CA PRO A 31 -50.11 -15.17 -8.58
C PRO A 31 -50.95 -16.46 -8.52
N ALA A 32 -51.43 -16.90 -9.66
CA ALA A 32 -51.99 -18.24 -9.83
C ALA A 32 -51.61 -18.78 -11.22
N TRP A 33 -50.33 -18.66 -11.58
CA TRP A 33 -49.76 -19.24 -12.80
C TRP A 33 -49.08 -20.59 -12.59
N ILE A 34 -49.24 -21.20 -11.41
CA ILE A 34 -48.64 -22.52 -11.10
C ILE A 34 -49.70 -23.64 -10.95
N CYS A 35 -51.01 -23.37 -11.11
CA CYS A 35 -52.04 -24.43 -11.03
C CYS A 35 -53.00 -24.53 -12.22
N CYS A 36 -52.79 -23.81 -13.32
CA CYS A 36 -53.67 -23.91 -14.51
C CYS A 36 -53.32 -25.04 -15.50
N TRP A 37 -52.41 -25.96 -15.16
CA TRP A 37 -52.28 -27.23 -15.89
C TRP A 37 -53.05 -28.40 -15.25
N ALA A 38 -53.75 -28.19 -14.13
CA ALA A 38 -54.46 -29.28 -13.45
C ALA A 38 -56.00 -29.17 -13.41
N LEU A 39 -56.62 -28.03 -13.77
CA LEU A 39 -58.08 -27.87 -13.70
C LEU A 39 -58.67 -27.03 -14.86
N ALA A 40 -58.15 -27.22 -16.07
CA ALA A 40 -58.87 -26.85 -17.28
C ALA A 40 -59.98 -27.87 -17.55
N GLY A 41 -61.20 -27.57 -17.08
CA GLY A 41 -62.41 -27.87 -17.84
C GLY A 41 -63.03 -29.26 -17.72
N CYS A 42 -63.24 -29.77 -16.51
CA CYS A 42 -64.45 -30.55 -16.25
C CYS A 42 -65.62 -29.59 -15.96
N GLN A 43 -66.14 -28.94 -16.99
CA GLN A 43 -67.53 -28.50 -17.01
C GLN A 43 -68.19 -29.10 -18.24
N ALA A 44 -68.97 -30.13 -17.97
CA ALA A 44 -70.04 -30.58 -18.82
C ALA A 44 -70.86 -29.35 -19.25
N VAL A 45 -71.08 -29.21 -20.56
CA VAL A 45 -72.38 -28.88 -21.18
C VAL A 45 -72.18 -28.71 -22.70
N TRP A 46 -72.69 -29.71 -23.43
CA TRP A 46 -73.20 -29.67 -24.82
C TRP A 46 -72.19 -29.60 -25.97
N ALA A 47 -71.63 -30.77 -26.32
CA ALA A 47 -71.29 -31.08 -27.70
C ALA A 47 -72.59 -31.45 -28.45
N GLY A 48 -73.24 -30.44 -29.02
CA GLY A 48 -74.16 -30.60 -30.14
C GLY A 48 -73.37 -30.37 -31.42
N ASP A 49 -72.82 -31.46 -31.96
CA ASP A 49 -72.73 -31.75 -33.40
C ASP A 49 -71.75 -32.92 -33.60
N SER A 50 -72.37 -34.09 -33.68
CA SER A 50 -72.08 -35.17 -34.63
C SER A 50 -70.85 -34.99 -35.54
N SER A 51 -69.80 -35.76 -35.23
CA SER A 51 -69.18 -36.77 -36.12
C SER A 51 -69.01 -36.45 -37.62
N SER A 52 -67.77 -36.19 -38.06
CA SER A 52 -67.26 -36.75 -39.33
C SER A 52 -65.73 -36.99 -39.29
N LEU A 53 -65.36 -38.25 -39.11
CA LEU A 53 -64.12 -38.94 -39.52
C LEU A 53 -62.77 -38.20 -39.40
N GLY A 54 -61.98 -38.60 -38.39
CA GLY A 54 -60.58 -38.23 -38.27
C GLY A 54 -59.79 -38.53 -39.55
N ARG A 55 -59.24 -37.47 -40.15
CA ARG A 55 -58.24 -37.60 -41.21
C ARG A 55 -56.98 -38.16 -40.53
N PRO A 56 -56.49 -39.36 -40.86
CA PRO A 56 -55.31 -39.89 -40.20
C PRO A 56 -54.14 -38.94 -40.44
N LEU A 57 -53.47 -38.52 -39.37
CA LEU A 57 -52.18 -37.83 -39.47
C LEU A 57 -51.24 -38.69 -40.34
N PRO A 58 -50.39 -38.09 -41.19
CA PRO A 58 -49.45 -38.85 -42.00
C PRO A 58 -48.58 -39.74 -41.10
N ALA A 59 -48.23 -40.93 -41.59
CA ALA A 59 -47.32 -41.83 -40.89
C ALA A 59 -45.97 -41.12 -40.71
N CYS A 60 -45.45 -41.04 -39.49
CA CYS A 60 -44.14 -40.45 -39.21
C CYS A 60 -43.05 -41.18 -40.02
N GLN A 61 -42.27 -40.42 -40.78
CA GLN A 61 -41.05 -40.94 -41.40
C GLN A 61 -39.90 -40.88 -40.39
N GLU A 62 -38.83 -41.65 -40.64
CA GLU A 62 -37.68 -41.74 -39.75
C GLU A 62 -36.98 -40.39 -39.47
N LYS A 63 -37.17 -39.40 -40.33
CA LYS A 63 -36.65 -38.02 -40.17
C LYS A 63 -37.54 -37.09 -39.35
N ASP A 64 -38.79 -37.49 -39.10
CA ASP A 64 -39.81 -36.65 -38.46
C ASP A 64 -39.76 -36.74 -36.93
N TYR A 65 -39.08 -37.76 -36.40
CA TYR A 65 -38.88 -37.99 -34.98
C TYR A 65 -37.42 -38.32 -34.69
N HIS A 66 -36.99 -38.10 -33.44
CA HIS A 66 -35.73 -38.60 -32.90
C HIS A 66 -36.03 -39.56 -31.75
N PHE A 67 -35.05 -40.36 -31.37
CA PHE A 67 -35.19 -41.23 -30.21
C PHE A 67 -34.54 -40.58 -29.00
N GLU A 68 -35.22 -40.64 -27.86
CA GLU A 68 -34.65 -40.33 -26.55
C GLU A 68 -34.91 -41.48 -25.58
N TYR A 69 -34.13 -41.51 -24.50
CA TYR A 69 -34.49 -42.34 -23.37
C TYR A 69 -35.36 -41.57 -22.38
N THR A 70 -36.38 -42.22 -21.85
CA THR A 70 -37.12 -41.72 -20.70
C THR A 70 -36.21 -41.65 -19.47
N GLU A 71 -36.72 -40.98 -18.43
CA GLU A 71 -36.15 -41.11 -17.09
C GLU A 71 -36.09 -42.58 -16.64
N CYS A 72 -35.16 -42.84 -15.73
CA CYS A 72 -34.95 -44.14 -15.13
C CYS A 72 -36.02 -44.39 -14.08
N ASP A 73 -36.64 -45.57 -14.13
CA ASP A 73 -37.46 -46.03 -13.02
C ASP A 73 -36.59 -46.45 -11.82
N SER A 74 -37.24 -46.76 -10.70
CA SER A 74 -36.58 -47.21 -9.47
C SER A 74 -35.81 -48.52 -9.61
N THR A 75 -36.04 -49.29 -10.69
CA THR A 75 -35.30 -50.52 -11.00
C THR A 75 -34.07 -50.29 -11.86
N GLY A 76 -33.81 -49.05 -12.29
CA GLY A 76 -32.73 -48.70 -13.22
C GLY A 76 -33.04 -49.02 -14.68
N SER A 77 -34.30 -49.33 -14.99
CA SER A 77 -34.80 -49.53 -16.34
C SER A 77 -35.33 -48.21 -16.92
N ARG A 78 -35.31 -48.09 -18.24
CA ARG A 78 -35.88 -46.94 -18.96
C ARG A 78 -36.37 -47.39 -20.33
N TRP A 79 -37.19 -46.56 -20.95
CA TRP A 79 -37.74 -46.82 -22.28
C TRP A 79 -37.07 -45.93 -23.30
N ARG A 80 -36.80 -46.47 -24.48
CA ARG A 80 -36.44 -45.67 -25.65
C ARG A 80 -37.73 -45.29 -26.36
N VAL A 81 -38.00 -44.00 -26.42
CA VAL A 81 -39.22 -43.42 -26.99
C VAL A 81 -38.87 -42.61 -28.23
N ALA A 82 -39.74 -42.64 -29.23
CA ALA A 82 -39.66 -41.75 -30.37
C ALA A 82 -40.39 -40.44 -30.03
N ILE A 83 -39.69 -39.31 -30.08
CA ILE A 83 -40.22 -37.98 -29.84
C ILE A 83 -40.31 -37.25 -31.18
N PRO A 84 -41.49 -36.74 -31.58
CA PRO A 84 -41.62 -35.88 -32.75
C PRO A 84 -40.71 -34.66 -32.63
N ASN A 85 -40.03 -34.33 -33.72
CA ASN A 85 -39.34 -33.04 -33.79
C ASN A 85 -40.39 -31.93 -33.67
N SER A 86 -40.05 -30.83 -32.99
CA SER A 86 -40.99 -29.76 -32.56
C SER A 86 -41.83 -29.09 -33.66
N ALA A 87 -41.66 -29.48 -34.92
CA ALA A 87 -42.32 -28.93 -36.09
C ALA A 87 -43.21 -29.93 -36.88
N VAL A 88 -43.41 -31.17 -36.42
CA VAL A 88 -44.13 -32.20 -37.21
C VAL A 88 -45.27 -32.88 -36.44
N ASP A 89 -46.51 -32.67 -36.90
CA ASP A 89 -47.69 -33.42 -36.48
C ASP A 89 -47.84 -34.68 -37.36
N CYS A 90 -47.29 -35.80 -36.90
CA CYS A 90 -47.41 -37.11 -37.57
C CYS A 90 -47.96 -38.17 -36.58
N SER A 91 -48.51 -39.27 -37.11
CA SER A 91 -48.97 -40.41 -36.29
C SER A 91 -48.21 -41.69 -36.63
N GLY A 92 -48.29 -42.72 -35.79
CA GLY A 92 -47.57 -43.98 -36.00
C GLY A 92 -46.08 -43.89 -35.66
N LEU A 93 -45.74 -43.18 -34.58
CA LEU A 93 -44.41 -43.26 -34.00
C LEU A 93 -44.07 -44.71 -33.62
N PRO A 94 -42.81 -45.14 -33.76
CA PRO A 94 -42.37 -46.45 -33.29
C PRO A 94 -42.73 -46.68 -31.82
N ASP A 95 -43.22 -47.89 -31.51
CA ASP A 95 -43.55 -48.26 -30.14
C ASP A 95 -42.32 -48.14 -29.21
N PRO A 96 -42.51 -47.70 -27.95
CA PRO A 96 -41.45 -47.65 -26.97
C PRO A 96 -40.79 -49.03 -26.79
N VAL A 97 -39.47 -49.08 -26.96
CA VAL A 97 -38.69 -50.32 -26.76
C VAL A 97 -37.94 -50.20 -25.43
N ARG A 98 -37.75 -51.32 -24.72
CA ARG A 98 -36.90 -51.33 -23.52
C ARG A 98 -35.52 -50.75 -23.87
N GLY A 99 -35.10 -49.76 -23.09
CA GLY A 99 -33.80 -49.11 -23.23
C GLY A 99 -32.67 -49.89 -22.57
N LYS A 100 -31.43 -49.46 -22.80
CA LYS A 100 -30.26 -49.90 -22.01
C LYS A 100 -30.44 -49.46 -20.55
N GLU A 101 -29.91 -50.26 -19.63
CA GLU A 101 -29.87 -49.94 -18.19
C GLU A 101 -29.25 -48.56 -17.94
N CYS A 102 -29.66 -47.91 -16.86
CA CYS A 102 -29.23 -46.54 -16.57
C CYS A 102 -27.74 -46.38 -16.21
N THR A 103 -27.09 -47.48 -15.86
CA THR A 103 -25.63 -47.57 -15.62
C THR A 103 -24.81 -47.70 -16.91
N PHE A 104 -25.46 -47.89 -18.05
CA PHE A 104 -24.80 -48.06 -19.35
C PHE A 104 -24.17 -46.74 -19.85
N SER A 105 -22.90 -46.81 -20.25
CA SER A 105 -22.16 -45.71 -20.88
C SER A 105 -21.25 -46.19 -22.00
N CYS A 106 -21.08 -45.38 -23.05
CA CYS A 106 -20.11 -45.67 -24.12
C CYS A 106 -18.67 -45.34 -23.71
N ALA A 107 -17.71 -46.05 -24.31
CA ALA A 107 -16.29 -45.80 -24.07
C ALA A 107 -15.84 -44.48 -24.71
N SER A 108 -14.70 -43.94 -24.28
CA SER A 108 -14.10 -42.77 -24.91
C SER A 108 -13.79 -43.03 -26.39
N GLY A 109 -14.12 -42.07 -27.25
CA GLY A 109 -14.09 -42.22 -28.70
C GLY A 109 -15.34 -42.86 -29.31
N GLU A 110 -16.32 -43.27 -28.50
CA GLU A 110 -17.59 -43.83 -28.95
C GLU A 110 -18.77 -42.92 -28.60
N TYR A 111 -19.84 -42.99 -29.37
CA TYR A 111 -21.11 -42.32 -29.12
C TYR A 111 -22.25 -43.34 -29.15
N LEU A 112 -23.35 -43.05 -28.47
CA LEU A 112 -24.50 -43.95 -28.47
C LEU A 112 -25.39 -43.69 -29.69
N GLU A 113 -25.40 -44.63 -30.63
CA GLU A 113 -26.36 -44.60 -31.73
C GLU A 113 -27.74 -44.98 -31.19
N MET A 114 -28.61 -43.99 -30.98
CA MET A 114 -29.90 -44.21 -30.33
C MET A 114 -30.87 -45.09 -31.14
N LYS A 115 -30.69 -45.16 -32.46
CA LYS A 115 -31.48 -46.02 -33.35
C LYS A 115 -31.34 -47.51 -32.96
N ASN A 116 -30.10 -47.97 -32.79
CA ASN A 116 -29.78 -49.38 -32.51
C ASN A 116 -29.43 -49.62 -31.02
N GLN A 117 -29.27 -48.57 -30.23
CA GLN A 117 -28.76 -48.62 -28.84
C GLN A 117 -27.38 -49.29 -28.75
N VAL A 118 -26.48 -49.02 -29.71
CA VAL A 118 -25.11 -49.55 -29.77
C VAL A 118 -24.11 -48.40 -29.73
N CYS A 119 -22.98 -48.60 -29.03
CA CYS A 119 -21.88 -47.65 -29.03
C CYS A 119 -21.09 -47.78 -30.34
N SER A 120 -21.06 -46.71 -31.12
CA SER A 120 -20.37 -46.63 -32.40
C SER A 120 -19.14 -45.74 -32.27
N LYS A 121 -18.04 -46.10 -32.93
CA LYS A 121 -16.82 -45.30 -32.93
C LYS A 121 -17.01 -44.01 -33.71
N CYS A 122 -16.47 -42.91 -33.19
CA CYS A 122 -16.40 -41.66 -33.91
C CYS A 122 -15.58 -41.80 -35.19
N VAL A 123 -16.03 -41.13 -36.25
CA VAL A 123 -15.31 -41.10 -37.52
C VAL A 123 -14.09 -40.20 -37.41
N GLU A 124 -13.11 -40.41 -38.28
CA GLU A 124 -11.99 -39.47 -38.47
C GLU A 124 -12.50 -38.04 -38.72
N GLY A 125 -11.81 -37.06 -38.14
CA GLY A 125 -12.24 -35.66 -38.07
C GLY A 125 -13.20 -35.35 -36.93
N THR A 126 -13.65 -36.36 -36.17
CA THR A 126 -14.51 -36.18 -34.99
C THR A 126 -13.93 -36.89 -33.77
N TYR A 127 -14.41 -36.50 -32.58
CA TYR A 127 -14.02 -37.10 -31.30
C TYR A 127 -15.20 -37.21 -30.33
N SER A 128 -15.05 -38.05 -29.31
CA SER A 128 -16.03 -38.20 -28.22
C SER A 128 -15.34 -38.54 -26.90
N LEU A 129 -15.84 -38.00 -25.79
CA LEU A 129 -15.41 -38.41 -24.45
C LEU A 129 -16.14 -39.67 -23.94
N GLY A 130 -17.20 -40.13 -24.64
CA GLY A 130 -18.02 -41.27 -24.26
C GLY A 130 -19.08 -40.91 -23.21
N SER A 131 -18.66 -40.74 -21.96
CA SER A 131 -19.52 -40.37 -20.81
C SER A 131 -19.31 -38.93 -20.34
N GLY A 132 -18.86 -38.06 -21.25
CA GLY A 132 -18.56 -36.66 -20.92
C GLY A 132 -18.94 -35.70 -22.04
N ILE A 133 -19.11 -34.43 -21.66
CA ILE A 133 -19.36 -33.30 -22.55
C ILE A 133 -18.17 -32.35 -22.42
N LYS A 134 -17.70 -31.78 -23.54
CA LYS A 134 -16.61 -30.82 -23.57
C LYS A 134 -17.05 -29.55 -24.30
N PHE A 135 -16.74 -28.39 -23.72
CA PHE A 135 -16.91 -27.06 -24.31
C PHE A 135 -15.55 -26.38 -24.44
N ASP A 136 -14.99 -26.39 -25.65
CA ASP A 136 -13.72 -25.77 -26.01
C ASP A 136 -13.81 -24.76 -27.17
N GLU A 137 -14.97 -24.65 -27.82
CA GLU A 137 -15.32 -23.60 -28.78
C GLU A 137 -16.28 -22.60 -28.10
N TRP A 138 -15.91 -21.32 -28.13
CA TRP A 138 -16.63 -20.19 -27.55
C TRP A 138 -16.84 -19.09 -28.58
N ASP A 139 -17.18 -19.43 -29.84
CA ASP A 139 -17.56 -18.45 -30.87
C ASP A 139 -18.93 -17.83 -30.56
N GLU A 140 -19.87 -18.69 -30.13
CA GLU A 140 -21.17 -18.33 -29.59
C GLU A 140 -21.39 -19.08 -28.26
N LEU A 141 -22.37 -18.65 -27.47
CA LEU A 141 -22.69 -19.33 -26.22
C LEU A 141 -23.33 -20.71 -26.54
N PRO A 142 -22.72 -21.84 -26.14
CA PRO A 142 -23.25 -23.16 -26.48
C PRO A 142 -24.65 -23.39 -25.89
N ALA A 143 -25.46 -24.22 -26.56
CA ALA A 143 -26.80 -24.55 -26.09
C ALA A 143 -26.78 -25.14 -24.67
N GLY A 144 -27.69 -24.67 -23.81
CA GLY A 144 -27.81 -25.08 -22.41
C GLY A 144 -27.11 -24.16 -21.40
N PHE A 145 -26.21 -23.27 -21.85
CA PHE A 145 -25.69 -22.21 -21.00
C PHE A 145 -26.67 -21.04 -20.90
N SER A 146 -26.74 -20.43 -19.73
CA SER A 146 -27.45 -19.17 -19.50
C SER A 146 -26.58 -18.18 -18.74
N ASN A 147 -26.83 -16.89 -18.95
CA ASN A 147 -26.02 -15.80 -18.41
C ASN A 147 -26.92 -14.85 -17.63
N VAL A 148 -26.61 -14.62 -16.36
CA VAL A 148 -27.44 -13.81 -15.46
C VAL A 148 -26.57 -12.76 -14.80
N ALA A 149 -26.97 -11.49 -14.94
CA ALA A 149 -26.29 -10.35 -14.35
C ALA A 149 -27.15 -9.69 -13.26
N THR A 150 -26.53 -9.30 -12.16
CA THR A 150 -27.19 -8.67 -11.01
C THR A 150 -26.33 -7.56 -10.44
N PHE A 151 -26.99 -6.49 -9.97
CA PHE A 151 -26.36 -5.40 -9.21
C PHE A 151 -26.65 -5.58 -7.71
N MET A 152 -25.67 -5.34 -6.84
CA MET A 152 -25.91 -5.38 -5.39
C MET A 152 -26.62 -4.10 -4.93
N ASP A 153 -27.94 -4.16 -4.77
CA ASP A 153 -28.77 -3.11 -4.17
C ASP A 153 -28.49 -3.00 -2.66
N THR A 154 -27.38 -2.36 -2.24
CA THR A 154 -27.12 -2.05 -0.82
C THR A 154 -26.70 -0.62 -0.53
N VAL A 155 -26.62 0.25 -1.54
CA VAL A 155 -26.42 1.69 -1.28
C VAL A 155 -27.80 2.36 -1.12
N VAL A 156 -28.25 2.50 0.13
CA VAL A 156 -29.29 3.46 0.50
C VAL A 156 -28.70 4.87 0.36
N GLY A 157 -28.50 5.30 -0.88
CA GLY A 157 -28.06 6.63 -1.28
C GLY A 157 -29.16 7.32 -2.09
N PRO A 158 -29.12 8.66 -2.21
CA PRO A 158 -30.18 9.43 -2.88
C PRO A 158 -30.37 8.94 -4.33
N SER A 159 -31.62 8.90 -4.77
CA SER A 159 -32.13 8.26 -6.00
C SER A 159 -31.51 8.70 -7.34
N ASP A 160 -30.57 9.63 -7.36
CA ASP A 160 -30.12 10.29 -8.58
C ASP A 160 -28.76 9.79 -9.12
N SER A 161 -28.17 8.78 -8.49
CA SER A 161 -27.01 8.06 -9.03
C SER A 161 -27.22 6.55 -9.00
N ARG A 162 -28.24 6.06 -9.72
CA ARG A 162 -28.25 4.65 -10.14
C ARG A 162 -27.22 4.51 -11.27
N PRO A 163 -26.14 3.73 -11.11
CA PRO A 163 -25.41 3.24 -12.28
C PRO A 163 -26.42 2.51 -13.17
N ASP A 164 -26.32 2.71 -14.48
CA ASP A 164 -27.15 2.00 -15.46
C ASP A 164 -27.25 0.52 -15.07
N GLY A 165 -28.45 -0.04 -15.00
CA GLY A 165 -28.64 -1.42 -14.56
C GLY A 165 -27.72 -2.38 -15.32
N CYS A 166 -27.29 -3.47 -14.66
CA CYS A 166 -26.35 -4.47 -15.19
C CYS A 166 -26.85 -5.28 -16.42
N ASN A 167 -27.73 -4.73 -17.26
CA ASN A 167 -28.28 -5.40 -18.43
C ASN A 167 -27.24 -5.67 -19.52
N ASN A 168 -26.15 -4.89 -19.58
CA ASN A 168 -25.08 -5.07 -20.58
C ASN A 168 -23.91 -5.93 -20.06
N SER A 169 -23.85 -6.19 -18.76
CA SER A 169 -22.77 -6.95 -18.13
C SER A 169 -23.05 -8.43 -18.33
N SER A 170 -22.13 -9.16 -18.95
CA SER A 170 -22.36 -10.57 -19.27
C SER A 170 -21.03 -11.28 -19.53
N TRP A 171 -20.97 -12.60 -19.33
CA TRP A 171 -19.91 -13.44 -19.89
C TRP A 171 -19.92 -13.41 -21.42
N LEU A 172 -18.80 -13.01 -22.04
CA LEU A 172 -18.70 -12.78 -23.48
C LEU A 172 -17.85 -13.87 -24.17
N PRO A 173 -18.38 -14.59 -25.18
CA PRO A 173 -17.61 -15.53 -25.99
C PRO A 173 -16.49 -14.84 -26.80
N ARG A 174 -15.28 -15.41 -26.82
CA ARG A 174 -14.08 -14.89 -27.52
C ARG A 174 -13.41 -15.94 -28.42
N GLY A 175 -14.17 -16.90 -28.93
CA GLY A 175 -13.71 -18.00 -29.80
C GLY A 175 -12.99 -19.11 -29.03
N ASN A 176 -11.85 -18.82 -28.40
CA ASN A 176 -11.04 -19.82 -27.68
C ASN A 176 -11.35 -19.92 -26.18
N TYR A 177 -11.97 -18.91 -25.61
CA TYR A 177 -12.33 -18.83 -24.19
C TYR A 177 -13.56 -17.94 -24.03
N ILE A 178 -14.16 -17.95 -22.85
CA ILE A 178 -15.20 -17.00 -22.44
C ILE A 178 -14.63 -16.06 -21.38
N GLU A 179 -14.89 -14.76 -21.51
CA GLU A 179 -14.39 -13.74 -20.58
C GLU A 179 -15.51 -13.16 -19.71
N SER A 180 -15.19 -12.86 -18.45
CA SER A 180 -16.10 -12.17 -17.54
C SER A 180 -16.22 -10.68 -17.88
N ASN A 181 -17.21 -10.03 -17.27
CA ASN A 181 -17.31 -8.58 -17.24
C ASN A 181 -16.11 -7.92 -16.55
N ARG A 182 -15.91 -6.62 -16.84
CA ARG A 182 -14.88 -5.75 -16.22
C ARG A 182 -15.47 -4.64 -15.35
N ASP A 183 -16.79 -4.61 -15.20
CA ASP A 183 -17.51 -3.64 -14.37
C ASP A 183 -17.75 -4.22 -12.95
N ASP A 184 -18.39 -3.43 -12.10
CA ASP A 184 -18.73 -3.76 -10.72
C ASP A 184 -19.97 -4.68 -10.59
N CYS A 185 -20.55 -5.13 -11.70
CA CYS A 185 -21.68 -6.05 -11.68
C CYS A 185 -21.27 -7.47 -11.30
N THR A 186 -22.24 -8.22 -10.76
CA THR A 186 -22.10 -9.66 -10.53
C THR A 186 -22.71 -10.42 -11.70
N VAL A 187 -21.91 -11.18 -12.43
CA VAL A 187 -22.36 -11.99 -13.58
C VAL A 187 -22.12 -13.47 -13.32
N SER A 188 -23.11 -14.30 -13.67
CA SER A 188 -23.09 -15.75 -13.48
C SER A 188 -23.34 -16.47 -14.80
N LEU A 189 -22.41 -17.35 -15.17
CA LEU A 189 -22.60 -18.33 -16.23
C LEU A 189 -23.14 -19.62 -15.61
N ILE A 190 -24.24 -20.14 -16.13
CA ILE A 190 -25.01 -21.22 -15.53
C ILE A 190 -25.19 -22.36 -16.53
N TYR A 191 -24.90 -23.60 -16.11
CA TYR A 191 -25.13 -24.80 -16.90
C TYR A 191 -25.78 -25.90 -16.06
N ALA A 192 -26.93 -26.41 -16.51
CA ALA A 192 -27.64 -27.49 -15.83
C ALA A 192 -27.32 -28.84 -16.49
N VAL A 193 -26.82 -29.79 -15.69
CA VAL A 193 -26.43 -31.12 -16.16
C VAL A 193 -27.00 -32.21 -15.26
N HIS A 194 -27.53 -33.28 -15.87
CA HIS A 194 -27.99 -34.45 -15.14
C HIS A 194 -26.97 -35.59 -15.25
N LEU A 195 -26.30 -35.90 -14.14
CA LEU A 195 -25.33 -37.00 -14.05
C LEU A 195 -26.02 -38.31 -13.69
N LYS A 196 -25.66 -39.42 -14.36
CA LYS A 196 -26.19 -40.76 -14.04
C LYS A 196 -25.24 -41.58 -13.16
N LYS A 197 -23.94 -41.32 -13.25
CA LYS A 197 -22.93 -41.78 -12.30
C LYS A 197 -22.28 -40.56 -11.63
N SER A 198 -21.74 -40.72 -10.42
CA SER A 198 -20.84 -39.70 -9.89
C SER A 198 -19.72 -39.44 -10.89
N GLY A 199 -19.43 -38.17 -11.11
CA GLY A 199 -18.44 -37.74 -12.09
C GLY A 199 -17.74 -36.48 -11.61
N TYR A 200 -17.22 -35.67 -12.52
CA TYR A 200 -16.58 -34.41 -12.17
C TYR A 200 -16.82 -33.35 -13.23
N VAL A 201 -16.68 -32.10 -12.81
CA VAL A 201 -16.51 -30.95 -13.69
C VAL A 201 -15.06 -30.51 -13.61
N PHE A 202 -14.46 -30.25 -14.76
CA PHE A 202 -13.10 -29.72 -14.93
C PHE A 202 -13.17 -28.50 -15.83
N PHE A 203 -12.45 -27.45 -15.51
CA PHE A 203 -12.28 -26.30 -16.41
C PHE A 203 -10.92 -25.63 -16.17
N GLU A 204 -10.42 -24.98 -17.22
CA GLU A 204 -9.22 -24.16 -17.15
C GLU A 204 -9.63 -22.69 -17.04
N TYR A 205 -8.90 -21.94 -16.24
CA TYR A 205 -9.22 -20.55 -15.99
C TYR A 205 -7.96 -19.69 -15.85
N GLN A 206 -8.09 -18.40 -16.12
CA GLN A 206 -7.08 -17.39 -15.83
C GLN A 206 -7.72 -16.33 -14.94
N TYR A 207 -7.18 -16.16 -13.73
CA TYR A 207 -7.73 -15.29 -12.69
C TYR A 207 -6.59 -14.59 -11.95
N VAL A 208 -6.13 -13.48 -12.52
CA VAL A 208 -4.91 -12.76 -12.10
C VAL A 208 -5.16 -11.55 -11.20
N ASP A 209 -6.39 -11.04 -11.17
CA ASP A 209 -6.74 -9.77 -10.50
C ASP A 209 -7.57 -10.02 -9.25
N ASN A 210 -7.03 -9.68 -8.08
CA ASN A 210 -7.70 -9.86 -6.80
C ASN A 210 -8.89 -8.88 -6.58
N ASN A 211 -9.07 -7.89 -7.46
CA ASN A 211 -10.21 -6.98 -7.41
C ASN A 211 -11.48 -7.57 -8.01
N ILE A 212 -11.39 -8.70 -8.73
CA ILE A 212 -12.54 -9.50 -9.12
C ILE A 212 -12.63 -10.67 -8.16
N PHE A 213 -13.81 -11.00 -7.68
CA PHE A 213 -14.09 -12.22 -6.95
C PHE A 213 -14.58 -13.29 -7.91
N PHE A 214 -13.88 -14.41 -8.00
CA PHE A 214 -14.27 -15.56 -8.83
C PHE A 214 -14.62 -16.76 -7.96
N GLU A 215 -15.85 -17.22 -8.06
CA GLU A 215 -16.32 -18.40 -7.36
C GLU A 215 -16.99 -19.40 -8.30
N PHE A 216 -16.82 -20.67 -7.97
CA PHE A 216 -17.47 -21.79 -8.64
C PHE A 216 -18.23 -22.61 -7.61
N PHE A 217 -19.53 -22.77 -7.81
CA PHE A 217 -20.37 -23.55 -6.89
C PHE A 217 -21.44 -24.35 -7.64
N ILE A 218 -21.93 -25.38 -6.98
CA ILE A 218 -22.88 -26.36 -7.52
C ILE A 218 -24.12 -26.37 -6.63
N GLN A 219 -25.29 -26.30 -7.26
CA GLN A 219 -26.58 -26.48 -6.59
C GLN A 219 -27.29 -27.73 -7.09
N ASN A 220 -28.07 -28.36 -6.22
CA ASN A 220 -29.01 -29.40 -6.61
C ASN A 220 -30.38 -28.81 -7.02
N ASP A 221 -31.30 -29.69 -7.41
CA ASP A 221 -32.69 -29.38 -7.74
C ASP A 221 -33.48 -28.70 -6.60
N GLN A 222 -33.07 -28.91 -5.34
CA GLN A 222 -33.65 -28.27 -4.16
C GLN A 222 -33.03 -26.89 -3.84
N CYS A 223 -32.21 -26.33 -4.73
CA CYS A 223 -31.45 -25.08 -4.52
C CYS A 223 -30.53 -25.12 -3.29
N GLN A 224 -30.18 -26.30 -2.80
CA GLN A 224 -29.20 -26.47 -1.74
C GLN A 224 -27.81 -26.51 -2.37
N GLU A 225 -26.90 -25.70 -1.83
CA GLU A 225 -25.48 -25.84 -2.14
C GLU A 225 -25.02 -27.21 -1.60
N MET A 226 -24.34 -28.00 -2.43
CA MET A 226 -23.73 -29.23 -1.94
C MET A 226 -22.70 -28.88 -0.88
N ASP A 227 -22.70 -29.60 0.27
CA ASP A 227 -21.70 -29.45 1.35
C ASP A 227 -20.28 -29.50 0.76
N ALA A 228 -19.71 -28.32 0.52
CA ALA A 228 -18.40 -28.18 -0.10
C ALA A 228 -17.35 -28.31 1.00
N THR A 229 -16.77 -29.50 1.12
CA THR A 229 -15.46 -29.71 1.74
C THR A 229 -14.31 -29.16 0.87
N THR A 230 -14.63 -28.41 -0.19
CA THR A 230 -13.72 -27.85 -1.20
C THR A 230 -13.97 -26.36 -1.38
N ASP A 231 -12.89 -25.61 -1.61
CA ASP A 231 -12.85 -24.15 -1.68
C ASP A 231 -13.84 -23.60 -2.74
N LYS A 232 -14.94 -22.98 -2.30
CA LYS A 232 -15.89 -22.23 -3.16
C LYS A 232 -15.19 -21.15 -4.00
N TRP A 233 -14.06 -20.66 -3.50
CA TRP A 233 -13.24 -19.62 -4.10
C TRP A 233 -12.18 -20.24 -4.98
N VAL A 234 -12.19 -19.86 -6.25
CA VAL A 234 -11.16 -20.28 -7.18
C VAL A 234 -9.86 -19.53 -6.87
N LYS A 235 -8.73 -20.24 -6.82
CA LYS A 235 -7.43 -19.65 -6.46
C LYS A 235 -6.95 -18.68 -7.54
N LEU A 236 -6.32 -17.56 -7.14
CA LEU A 236 -5.65 -16.69 -8.10
C LEU A 236 -4.57 -17.46 -8.86
N THR A 237 -4.46 -17.19 -10.16
CA THR A 237 -3.37 -17.66 -11.03
C THR A 237 -2.29 -16.60 -11.11
N ASP A 238 -1.04 -17.03 -11.32
CA ASP A 238 0.03 -16.11 -11.65
C ASP A 238 -0.17 -15.49 -13.06
N ASN A 239 0.51 -14.37 -13.34
CA ASN A 239 0.36 -13.66 -14.61
C ASN A 239 0.75 -14.57 -15.79
N GLY A 240 -0.17 -14.77 -16.73
CA GLY A 240 0.03 -15.62 -17.91
C GLY A 240 -0.23 -17.11 -17.71
N GLU A 241 -0.42 -17.57 -16.47
CA GLU A 241 -0.69 -18.98 -16.18
C GLU A 241 -2.19 -19.31 -16.26
N TRP A 242 -2.50 -20.50 -16.78
CA TRP A 242 -3.85 -21.08 -16.72
C TRP A 242 -3.93 -22.05 -15.54
N GLY A 243 -4.80 -21.75 -14.58
CA GLY A 243 -5.13 -22.66 -13.49
C GLY A 243 -6.15 -23.70 -13.96
N SER A 244 -6.19 -24.83 -13.26
CA SER A 244 -7.20 -25.87 -13.47
C SER A 244 -8.05 -26.03 -12.21
N HIS A 245 -9.36 -26.09 -12.37
CA HIS A 245 -10.28 -26.35 -11.26
C HIS A 245 -11.08 -27.61 -11.55
N SER A 246 -11.15 -28.52 -10.58
CA SER A 246 -11.89 -29.77 -10.69
C SER A 246 -12.73 -30.03 -9.44
N VAL A 247 -14.01 -30.34 -9.63
CA VAL A 247 -14.95 -30.64 -8.54
C VAL A 247 -15.70 -31.92 -8.84
N MET A 248 -15.80 -32.79 -7.84
CA MET A 248 -16.57 -34.03 -7.92
C MET A 248 -18.07 -33.71 -7.89
N LEU A 249 -18.81 -34.24 -8.86
CA LEU A 249 -20.25 -34.10 -9.00
C LEU A 249 -20.95 -35.37 -8.51
N LYS A 250 -22.00 -35.19 -7.70
CA LYS A 250 -22.86 -36.32 -7.28
C LYS A 250 -23.75 -36.75 -8.44
N SER A 251 -24.15 -38.02 -8.46
CA SER A 251 -25.22 -38.49 -9.35
C SER A 251 -26.51 -37.70 -9.11
N GLY A 252 -27.23 -37.37 -10.18
CA GLY A 252 -28.44 -36.54 -10.16
C GLY A 252 -28.28 -35.22 -10.92
N THR A 253 -29.24 -34.31 -10.73
CA THR A 253 -29.21 -32.98 -11.34
C THR A 253 -28.24 -32.08 -10.59
N ASN A 254 -27.29 -31.50 -11.33
CA ASN A 254 -26.30 -30.55 -10.83
C ASN A 254 -26.39 -29.27 -11.68
N ILE A 255 -26.55 -28.12 -11.02
CA ILE A 255 -26.54 -26.81 -11.66
C ILE A 255 -25.20 -26.15 -11.33
N LEU A 256 -24.39 -25.91 -12.35
CA LEU A 256 -23.04 -25.37 -12.26
C LEU A 256 -23.07 -23.85 -12.43
N TYR A 257 -22.42 -23.12 -11.52
CA TYR A 257 -22.33 -21.67 -11.56
C TYR A 257 -20.87 -21.20 -11.59
N TRP A 258 -20.50 -20.43 -12.61
CA TRP A 258 -19.27 -19.63 -12.63
C TRP A 258 -19.65 -18.16 -12.41
N ARG A 259 -19.36 -17.64 -11.21
CA ARG A 259 -19.80 -16.30 -10.80
C ARG A 259 -18.62 -15.37 -10.57
N THR A 260 -18.67 -14.19 -11.17
CA THR A 260 -17.70 -13.11 -10.96
C THR A 260 -18.36 -11.86 -10.40
N THR A 261 -17.67 -11.20 -9.45
CA THR A 261 -18.09 -9.92 -8.88
C THR A 261 -16.92 -8.95 -8.88
N GLY A 262 -17.04 -7.82 -9.59
CA GLY A 262 -16.01 -6.77 -9.60
C GLY A 262 -16.07 -5.87 -8.37
N ILE A 263 -14.90 -5.50 -7.82
CA ILE A 263 -14.75 -4.41 -6.85
C ILE A 263 -13.81 -3.37 -7.44
N LEU A 264 -14.37 -2.27 -7.93
CA LEU A 264 -13.57 -1.19 -8.50
C LEU A 264 -13.16 -0.18 -7.41
N MET A 265 -11.92 -0.28 -6.91
CA MET A 265 -11.29 0.75 -6.07
C MET A 265 -10.22 1.50 -6.87
N GLY A 266 -10.59 2.63 -7.49
CA GLY A 266 -9.68 3.50 -8.25
C GLY A 266 -9.77 3.35 -9.77
N SER A 267 -8.77 3.90 -10.49
CA SER A 267 -8.81 4.08 -11.96
C SER A 267 -8.10 2.99 -12.77
N LYS A 268 -7.67 1.87 -12.15
CA LYS A 268 -7.11 0.74 -12.91
C LYS A 268 -8.23 -0.11 -13.50
N ALA A 269 -8.16 -0.36 -14.81
CA ALA A 269 -9.05 -1.33 -15.47
C ALA A 269 -8.75 -2.73 -14.91
N VAL A 270 -9.77 -3.38 -14.34
CA VAL A 270 -9.66 -4.74 -13.82
C VAL A 270 -9.45 -5.75 -14.95
N LYS A 271 -8.59 -6.75 -14.72
CA LYS A 271 -8.36 -7.83 -15.68
C LYS A 271 -9.48 -8.88 -15.51
N PRO A 272 -10.23 -9.24 -16.57
CA PRO A 272 -11.35 -10.17 -16.46
C PRO A 272 -10.88 -11.60 -16.17
N VAL A 273 -11.79 -12.42 -15.65
CA VAL A 273 -11.60 -13.87 -15.52
C VAL A 273 -11.84 -14.52 -16.88
N LEU A 274 -10.91 -15.35 -17.33
CA LEU A 274 -11.06 -16.14 -18.55
C LEU A 274 -11.34 -17.59 -18.17
N VAL A 275 -12.26 -18.26 -18.85
CA VAL A 275 -12.56 -19.69 -18.68
C VAL A 275 -12.52 -20.39 -20.05
N LYS A 276 -11.92 -21.58 -20.12
CA LYS A 276 -11.91 -22.43 -21.32
C LYS A 276 -11.94 -23.91 -20.95
N ASN A 277 -12.11 -24.77 -21.95
CA ASN A 277 -12.01 -26.23 -21.81
C ASN A 277 -12.90 -26.80 -20.69
N ILE A 278 -14.18 -26.44 -20.64
CA ILE A 278 -15.12 -26.99 -19.65
C ILE A 278 -15.43 -28.43 -20.03
N THR A 279 -15.06 -29.38 -19.17
CA THR A 279 -15.30 -30.80 -19.34
C THR A 279 -16.16 -31.32 -18.19
N ILE A 280 -17.26 -31.99 -18.51
CA ILE A 280 -18.17 -32.57 -17.51
C ILE A 280 -18.25 -34.07 -17.78
N GLU A 281 -17.78 -34.87 -16.83
CA GLU A 281 -17.90 -36.33 -16.86
C GLU A 281 -19.05 -36.81 -15.95
N GLY A 282 -19.66 -37.94 -16.29
CA GLY A 282 -20.72 -38.58 -15.51
C GLY A 282 -22.10 -38.51 -16.14
N VAL A 283 -22.20 -37.90 -17.32
CA VAL A 283 -23.38 -38.05 -18.19
C VAL A 283 -23.46 -39.48 -18.72
N ALA A 284 -24.67 -39.93 -19.04
CA ALA A 284 -24.90 -41.32 -19.44
C ALA A 284 -24.19 -41.69 -20.75
N TYR A 285 -24.27 -40.81 -21.75
CA TYR A 285 -23.72 -40.99 -23.08
C TYR A 285 -23.68 -39.64 -23.80
N THR A 286 -22.84 -39.52 -24.83
CA THR A 286 -23.03 -38.54 -25.90
C THR A 286 -23.81 -39.17 -27.06
N SER A 287 -24.75 -38.44 -27.65
CA SER A 287 -25.53 -38.89 -28.82
C SER A 287 -24.82 -38.65 -30.16
N GLU A 288 -23.77 -37.84 -30.16
CA GLU A 288 -23.02 -37.47 -31.35
C GLU A 288 -21.52 -37.27 -31.05
N CYS A 289 -20.71 -37.35 -32.09
CA CYS A 289 -19.29 -37.02 -32.03
C CYS A 289 -19.11 -35.54 -32.35
N PHE A 290 -18.21 -34.88 -31.62
CA PHE A 290 -17.89 -33.49 -31.86
C PHE A 290 -16.85 -33.38 -33.00
N PRO A 291 -17.06 -32.53 -34.01
CA PRO A 291 -16.06 -32.28 -35.03
C PRO A 291 -14.81 -31.63 -34.42
N CYS A 292 -13.64 -31.95 -34.97
CA CYS A 292 -12.41 -31.25 -34.60
C CYS A 292 -12.50 -29.78 -34.99
N LYS A 293 -12.08 -28.89 -34.08
CA LYS A 293 -12.06 -27.45 -34.34
C LYS A 293 -11.08 -27.09 -35.46
N PRO A 294 -11.27 -25.97 -36.17
CA PRO A 294 -10.28 -25.48 -37.14
C PRO A 294 -8.87 -25.40 -36.54
N GLY A 295 -7.86 -25.77 -37.33
CA GLY A 295 -6.47 -25.90 -36.87
C GLY A 295 -6.17 -27.17 -36.07
N THR A 296 -7.16 -28.04 -35.87
CA THR A 296 -6.97 -29.40 -35.32
C THR A 296 -7.50 -30.47 -36.27
N PHE A 297 -7.03 -31.70 -36.09
CA PHE A 297 -7.44 -32.84 -36.91
C PHE A 297 -7.51 -34.14 -36.10
N SER A 298 -8.25 -35.12 -36.61
CA SER A 298 -8.31 -36.48 -36.04
C SER A 298 -8.18 -37.49 -37.17
N ASN A 299 -7.05 -38.19 -37.23
CA ASN A 299 -6.77 -39.16 -38.29
C ASN A 299 -7.17 -40.60 -37.94
N LYS A 300 -7.64 -40.85 -36.71
CA LYS A 300 -8.01 -42.19 -36.23
C LYS A 300 -9.50 -42.27 -35.93
N PRO A 301 -10.18 -43.34 -36.37
CA PRO A 301 -11.53 -43.61 -35.89
C PRO A 301 -11.51 -43.95 -34.40
N GLY A 302 -12.51 -43.49 -33.66
CA GLY A 302 -12.59 -43.65 -32.21
C GLY A 302 -11.64 -42.74 -31.42
N SER A 303 -11.31 -41.57 -31.97
CA SER A 303 -10.45 -40.60 -31.26
C SER A 303 -11.19 -39.95 -30.09
N PHE A 304 -10.51 -39.81 -28.95
CA PHE A 304 -11.03 -39.11 -27.77
C PHE A 304 -10.61 -37.63 -27.71
N ASN A 305 -9.69 -37.20 -28.58
CA ASN A 305 -9.21 -35.82 -28.69
C ASN A 305 -8.67 -35.54 -30.11
N CYS A 306 -8.62 -34.27 -30.50
CA CYS A 306 -8.04 -33.81 -31.77
C CYS A 306 -6.57 -33.37 -31.59
N GLN A 307 -5.75 -33.59 -32.62
CA GLN A 307 -4.34 -33.19 -32.69
C GLN A 307 -4.21 -31.80 -33.32
N MET A 308 -3.28 -30.97 -32.84
CA MET A 308 -3.04 -29.64 -33.42
C MET A 308 -2.25 -29.71 -34.74
N CYS A 309 -2.54 -28.79 -35.66
CA CYS A 309 -1.81 -28.69 -36.92
C CYS A 309 -0.43 -28.04 -36.72
N PRO A 310 0.66 -28.64 -37.21
CA PRO A 310 2.01 -28.07 -37.10
C PRO A 310 2.16 -26.77 -37.91
N ARG A 311 3.22 -25.99 -37.62
CA ARG A 311 3.56 -24.75 -38.37
C ARG A 311 3.64 -25.00 -39.87
N ASN A 312 3.22 -24.00 -40.67
CA ASN A 312 3.08 -24.07 -42.12
C ASN A 312 2.07 -25.14 -42.58
N THR A 313 1.15 -25.55 -41.71
CA THR A 313 -0.03 -26.32 -42.07
C THR A 313 -1.29 -25.71 -41.45
N TYR A 314 -2.45 -26.01 -42.02
CA TYR A 314 -3.74 -25.55 -41.53
C TYR A 314 -4.81 -26.64 -41.64
N SER A 315 -5.92 -26.48 -40.93
CA SER A 315 -7.08 -27.36 -41.13
C SER A 315 -8.41 -26.66 -40.91
N GLU A 316 -9.42 -27.09 -41.66
CA GLU A 316 -10.81 -26.67 -41.48
C GLU A 316 -11.52 -27.50 -40.40
N LYS A 317 -12.75 -27.13 -40.04
CA LYS A 317 -13.57 -27.86 -39.06
C LYS A 317 -13.82 -29.29 -39.54
N GLY A 318 -13.60 -30.28 -38.68
CA GLY A 318 -13.80 -31.69 -38.97
C GLY A 318 -12.70 -32.32 -39.83
N ALA A 319 -11.51 -31.73 -39.89
CA ALA A 319 -10.43 -32.23 -40.72
C ALA A 319 -9.81 -33.54 -40.21
N LYS A 320 -9.35 -34.36 -41.16
CA LYS A 320 -8.71 -35.66 -40.93
C LYS A 320 -7.19 -35.58 -40.99
N GLU A 321 -6.66 -34.51 -41.56
CA GLU A 321 -5.25 -34.19 -41.71
C GLU A 321 -5.08 -32.67 -41.87
N CYS A 322 -3.84 -32.18 -41.73
CA CYS A 322 -3.51 -30.78 -41.96
C CYS A 322 -2.95 -30.57 -43.36
N ILE A 323 -3.36 -29.48 -44.00
CA ILE A 323 -2.96 -29.09 -45.35
C ILE A 323 -1.72 -28.19 -45.26
N ARG A 324 -0.68 -28.45 -46.05
CA ARG A 324 0.55 -27.64 -46.04
C ARG A 324 0.36 -26.32 -46.77
N CYS A 325 0.86 -25.23 -46.18
CA CYS A 325 0.96 -23.93 -46.84
C CYS A 325 2.00 -23.95 -47.96
N LYS A 326 1.79 -23.08 -48.95
CA LYS A 326 2.74 -22.90 -50.04
C LYS A 326 4.04 -22.24 -49.55
N GLU A 327 5.10 -23.02 -49.42
CA GLU A 327 6.33 -22.66 -48.68
C GLU A 327 6.97 -21.32 -49.11
N ASP A 328 6.93 -21.01 -50.41
CA ASP A 328 7.51 -19.79 -51.01
C ASP A 328 6.65 -18.53 -50.80
N SER A 329 5.32 -18.66 -50.83
CA SER A 329 4.42 -17.50 -50.83
C SER A 329 3.60 -17.34 -49.56
N GLN A 330 3.38 -18.41 -48.82
CA GLN A 330 2.48 -18.48 -47.69
C GLN A 330 3.16 -19.08 -46.46
N PHE A 331 2.59 -18.78 -45.31
CA PHE A 331 2.96 -19.39 -44.04
C PHE A 331 1.70 -19.51 -43.17
N SER A 332 1.79 -20.37 -42.15
CA SER A 332 0.79 -20.41 -41.10
C SER A 332 1.48 -20.70 -39.78
N GLU A 333 0.90 -20.18 -38.70
CA GLU A 333 1.29 -20.58 -37.36
C GLU A 333 0.72 -21.96 -37.02
N GLU A 334 1.23 -22.56 -35.95
CA GLU A 334 0.70 -23.82 -35.43
C GLU A 334 -0.76 -23.64 -34.96
N GLY A 335 -1.63 -24.58 -35.30
CA GLY A 335 -3.06 -24.50 -34.99
C GLY A 335 -3.84 -23.49 -35.84
N ALA A 336 -3.29 -23.05 -36.98
CA ALA A 336 -3.99 -22.13 -37.87
C ALA A 336 -5.15 -22.80 -38.62
N SER A 337 -6.22 -22.03 -38.83
CA SER A 337 -7.36 -22.43 -39.67
C SER A 337 -7.14 -22.13 -41.16
N GLU A 338 -6.13 -21.33 -41.51
CA GLU A 338 -5.79 -20.93 -42.89
C GLU A 338 -4.32 -20.53 -43.01
N CYS A 339 -3.81 -20.51 -44.25
CA CYS A 339 -2.50 -19.95 -44.57
C CYS A 339 -2.63 -18.46 -44.92
N VAL A 340 -1.68 -17.66 -44.46
CA VAL A 340 -1.56 -16.24 -44.80
C VAL A 340 -0.38 -16.00 -45.73
N ASP A 341 -0.50 -15.01 -46.63
CA ASP A 341 0.59 -14.66 -47.53
C ASP A 341 1.75 -13.99 -46.78
N ARG A 342 2.98 -14.31 -47.20
CA ARG A 342 4.21 -13.74 -46.66
C ARG A 342 4.33 -12.25 -47.08
N PRO A 343 4.41 -11.30 -46.13
CA PRO A 343 4.50 -9.87 -46.44
C PRO A 343 5.87 -9.48 -47.05
N PRO A 344 6.00 -8.28 -47.67
CA PRO A 344 7.28 -7.76 -48.14
C PRO A 344 8.25 -7.53 -46.97
N CYS A 345 9.54 -7.86 -47.16
CA CYS A 345 10.56 -7.60 -46.15
C CYS A 345 10.72 -6.09 -45.92
N THR A 346 10.82 -5.72 -44.65
CA THR A 346 10.99 -4.35 -44.15
C THR A 346 12.25 -4.24 -43.31
N THR A 347 12.69 -3.01 -43.00
CA THR A 347 13.86 -2.77 -42.11
C THR A 347 13.68 -3.32 -40.70
N LYS A 348 12.48 -3.80 -40.36
CA LYS A 348 12.13 -4.43 -39.09
C LYS A 348 12.38 -5.94 -39.07
N ASP A 349 12.55 -6.55 -40.24
CA ASP A 349 12.71 -7.99 -40.40
C ASP A 349 14.18 -8.44 -40.34
N TYR A 350 15.13 -7.50 -40.35
CA TYR A 350 16.56 -7.78 -40.17
C TYR A 350 17.13 -7.04 -38.96
N PHE A 351 18.27 -7.52 -38.49
CA PHE A 351 19.04 -6.88 -37.44
C PHE A 351 20.52 -6.80 -37.85
N GLN A 352 21.23 -5.85 -37.24
CA GLN A 352 22.66 -5.70 -37.43
C GLN A 352 23.40 -6.56 -36.40
N ILE A 353 24.41 -7.30 -36.85
CA ILE A 353 25.37 -8.02 -36.02
C ILE A 353 26.77 -7.54 -36.35
N HIS A 354 27.65 -7.58 -35.36
CA HIS A 354 29.07 -7.38 -35.56
C HIS A 354 29.71 -8.75 -35.78
N THR A 355 30.61 -8.82 -36.75
CA THR A 355 31.48 -9.99 -36.87
C THR A 355 32.46 -10.03 -35.71
N PRO A 356 32.90 -11.23 -35.28
CA PRO A 356 34.03 -11.36 -34.38
C PRO A 356 35.23 -10.56 -34.92
N CYS A 357 35.98 -9.93 -34.02
CA CYS A 357 37.19 -9.20 -34.37
C CYS A 357 38.19 -10.13 -35.07
N ASP A 358 38.63 -9.75 -36.26
CA ASP A 358 39.68 -10.47 -36.97
C ASP A 358 41.06 -10.23 -36.33
N GLU A 359 42.09 -10.94 -36.81
CA GLU A 359 43.46 -10.82 -36.30
C GLU A 359 44.05 -9.40 -36.48
N GLU A 360 43.48 -8.58 -37.38
CA GLU A 360 43.86 -7.19 -37.60
C GLU A 360 43.16 -6.21 -36.63
N GLY A 361 42.33 -6.73 -35.72
CA GLY A 361 41.56 -5.91 -34.77
C GLY A 361 40.42 -5.14 -35.42
N LYS A 362 39.86 -5.65 -36.52
CA LYS A 362 38.73 -5.03 -37.23
C LYS A 362 37.47 -5.88 -37.16
N THR A 363 36.33 -5.20 -37.18
CA THR A 363 35.00 -5.81 -37.27
C THR A 363 34.20 -5.15 -38.40
N GLN A 364 33.32 -5.93 -39.02
CA GLN A 364 32.35 -5.47 -40.02
C GLN A 364 30.92 -5.67 -39.51
N ILE A 365 30.06 -4.70 -39.80
CA ILE A 365 28.62 -4.77 -39.56
C ILE A 365 28.01 -5.64 -40.67
N MET A 366 27.42 -6.76 -40.28
CA MET A 366 26.63 -7.63 -41.14
C MET A 366 25.15 -7.52 -40.77
N TYR A 367 24.27 -7.66 -41.75
CA TYR A 367 22.84 -7.71 -41.50
C TYR A 367 22.34 -9.15 -41.67
N LYS A 368 21.51 -9.61 -40.72
CA LYS A 368 20.87 -10.94 -40.78
C LYS A 368 19.37 -10.79 -40.66
N TRP A 369 18.64 -11.62 -41.39
CA TRP A 369 17.18 -11.74 -41.22
C TRP A 369 16.86 -12.39 -39.87
N ILE A 370 15.77 -11.96 -39.25
CA ILE A 370 15.22 -12.55 -38.04
C ILE A 370 14.63 -13.93 -38.37
N GLU A 371 15.06 -14.98 -37.68
CA GLU A 371 14.56 -16.35 -37.90
C GLU A 371 13.31 -16.66 -37.04
N PRO A 372 12.31 -17.40 -37.56
CA PRO A 372 12.15 -17.79 -38.96
C PRO A 372 11.83 -16.59 -39.84
N LYS A 373 12.36 -16.59 -41.08
CA LYS A 373 12.11 -15.54 -42.06
C LYS A 373 10.68 -15.67 -42.58
N ILE A 374 9.82 -14.73 -42.17
CA ILE A 374 8.42 -14.70 -42.59
C ILE A 374 8.27 -13.94 -43.91
N CYS A 375 9.07 -12.89 -44.12
CA CYS A 375 8.94 -11.96 -45.23
C CYS A 375 9.58 -12.42 -46.55
N ARG A 376 9.16 -11.81 -47.66
CA ARG A 376 9.67 -12.01 -49.03
C ARG A 376 10.47 -10.81 -49.52
N GLU A 377 11.61 -11.06 -50.18
CA GLU A 377 12.52 -10.04 -50.74
C GLU A 377 12.21 -9.67 -52.20
N ASP A 378 11.34 -10.44 -52.87
CA ASP A 378 11.05 -10.30 -54.29
C ASP A 378 9.80 -9.47 -54.61
N LEU A 379 9.05 -9.08 -53.58
CA LEU A 379 7.92 -8.15 -53.71
C LEU A 379 8.42 -6.73 -54.02
N THR A 380 7.64 -5.92 -54.72
CA THR A 380 8.06 -4.59 -55.22
C THR A 380 8.49 -3.62 -54.12
N ASP A 381 7.89 -3.72 -52.93
CA ASP A 381 8.21 -2.89 -51.77
C ASP A 381 9.14 -3.60 -50.78
N ALA A 382 9.67 -4.76 -51.14
CA ALA A 382 10.55 -5.52 -50.28
C ALA A 382 11.98 -4.99 -50.31
N ILE A 383 12.53 -4.75 -49.14
CA ILE A 383 13.93 -4.42 -48.98
C ILE A 383 14.80 -5.68 -49.04
N ARG A 384 16.04 -5.51 -49.47
CA ARG A 384 17.10 -6.52 -49.36
C ARG A 384 18.00 -6.18 -48.19
N LEU A 385 18.74 -7.16 -47.67
CA LEU A 385 19.75 -6.88 -46.66
C LEU A 385 20.71 -5.80 -47.19
N PRO A 386 20.98 -4.74 -46.41
CA PRO A 386 21.97 -3.74 -46.81
C PRO A 386 23.33 -4.42 -47.05
N PRO A 387 24.14 -3.90 -47.98
CA PRO A 387 25.50 -4.39 -48.15
C PRO A 387 26.27 -4.25 -46.83
N SER A 388 27.07 -5.26 -46.48
CA SER A 388 27.92 -5.20 -45.27
C SER A 388 28.92 -4.05 -45.44
N GLY A 389 28.98 -3.17 -44.44
CA GLY A 389 29.79 -1.94 -44.50
C GLY A 389 31.30 -2.20 -44.40
N GLU A 390 32.10 -1.14 -44.55
CA GLU A 390 33.56 -1.20 -44.42
C GLU A 390 34.00 -1.70 -43.03
N LYS A 391 35.14 -2.41 -42.98
CA LYS A 391 35.77 -2.88 -41.73
C LYS A 391 36.17 -1.69 -40.85
N LYS A 392 35.61 -1.59 -39.65
CA LYS A 392 35.95 -0.59 -38.62
C LYS A 392 36.85 -1.19 -37.56
N ASP A 393 37.60 -0.34 -36.86
CA ASP A 393 38.42 -0.77 -35.72
C ASP A 393 37.54 -1.35 -34.61
N CYS A 394 38.00 -2.44 -33.98
CA CYS A 394 37.27 -3.07 -32.90
C CYS A 394 37.20 -2.16 -31.67
N PRO A 395 36.04 -2.12 -30.98
CA PRO A 395 35.95 -1.37 -29.74
C PRO A 395 36.82 -2.04 -28.66
N PRO A 396 37.30 -1.26 -27.69
CA PRO A 396 38.20 -1.77 -26.67
C PRO A 396 37.53 -2.85 -25.80
N CYS A 397 38.33 -3.59 -25.06
CA CYS A 397 37.80 -4.58 -24.12
C CYS A 397 36.98 -3.89 -23.02
N ASN A 398 36.08 -4.65 -22.39
CA ASN A 398 35.40 -4.16 -21.18
C ASN A 398 36.46 -3.82 -20.10
N PRO A 399 36.26 -2.78 -19.29
CA PRO A 399 37.20 -2.43 -18.23
C PRO A 399 37.46 -3.61 -17.27
N GLY A 400 38.71 -3.75 -16.85
CA GLY A 400 39.22 -4.93 -16.14
C GLY A 400 39.62 -6.10 -17.04
N PHE A 401 39.43 -5.98 -18.35
CA PHE A 401 39.98 -6.89 -19.35
C PHE A 401 41.04 -6.17 -20.18
N TYR A 402 41.88 -6.94 -20.85
CA TYR A 402 42.90 -6.42 -21.77
C TYR A 402 42.99 -7.32 -23.00
N ASN A 403 43.56 -6.77 -24.06
CA ASN A 403 43.89 -7.50 -25.26
C ASN A 403 45.41 -7.77 -25.26
N ASN A 404 45.83 -9.03 -25.39
CA ASN A 404 47.24 -9.45 -25.39
C ASN A 404 47.82 -9.59 -26.81
N GLY A 405 47.33 -8.80 -27.78
CA GLY A 405 47.68 -8.92 -29.19
C GLY A 405 46.84 -9.95 -29.97
N SER A 406 45.93 -10.67 -29.31
CA SER A 406 44.91 -11.51 -29.93
C SER A 406 43.55 -10.81 -29.87
N SER A 407 42.66 -11.00 -30.85
CA SER A 407 41.34 -10.35 -30.87
C SER A 407 40.38 -10.78 -29.73
N SER A 408 40.85 -11.56 -28.76
CA SER A 408 40.14 -12.03 -27.57
C SER A 408 40.51 -11.22 -26.31
N CYS A 409 39.49 -10.71 -25.61
CA CYS A 409 39.66 -10.01 -24.34
C CYS A 409 39.87 -11.00 -23.18
N HIS A 410 40.98 -10.87 -22.45
CA HIS A 410 41.31 -11.67 -21.27
C HIS A 410 41.13 -10.87 -19.97
N PRO A 411 40.70 -11.50 -18.86
CA PRO A 411 40.58 -10.81 -17.58
C PRO A 411 41.96 -10.43 -17.04
N CYS A 412 42.08 -9.26 -16.43
CA CYS A 412 43.31 -8.87 -15.75
C CYS A 412 43.60 -9.83 -14.58
N PRO A 413 44.86 -10.27 -14.40
CA PRO A 413 45.23 -11.14 -13.28
C PRO A 413 45.02 -10.44 -11.92
N PRO A 414 44.83 -11.20 -10.82
CA PRO A 414 44.62 -10.63 -9.50
C PRO A 414 45.71 -9.62 -9.11
N GLY A 415 45.30 -8.48 -8.54
CA GLY A 415 46.21 -7.40 -8.16
C GLY A 415 46.60 -6.42 -9.28
N THR A 416 46.04 -6.61 -10.48
CA THR A 416 46.25 -5.71 -11.63
C THR A 416 44.93 -5.12 -12.14
N PHE A 417 45.00 -4.02 -12.88
CA PHE A 417 43.83 -3.33 -13.44
C PHE A 417 44.09 -2.85 -14.87
N SER A 418 43.01 -2.65 -15.64
CA SER A 418 43.05 -2.01 -16.96
C SER A 418 41.73 -1.28 -17.26
N ASP A 419 41.82 -0.19 -18.03
CA ASP A 419 40.67 0.54 -18.57
C ASP A 419 40.01 -0.15 -19.79
N GLY A 420 40.55 -1.31 -20.23
CA GLY A 420 40.09 -2.04 -21.41
C GLY A 420 40.88 -1.73 -22.69
N THR A 421 41.66 -0.64 -22.71
CA THR A 421 42.44 -0.20 -23.88
C THR A 421 43.93 -0.52 -23.76
N LYS A 422 44.43 -0.61 -22.53
CA LYS A 422 45.85 -0.85 -22.23
C LYS A 422 46.06 -2.24 -21.64
N GLU A 423 47.32 -2.68 -21.62
CA GLU A 423 47.72 -3.85 -20.84
C GLU A 423 47.50 -3.64 -19.34
N CYS A 424 47.34 -4.74 -18.59
CA CYS A 424 47.08 -4.68 -17.15
C CYS A 424 48.31 -4.18 -16.39
N LYS A 425 48.09 -3.22 -15.48
CA LYS A 425 49.12 -2.67 -14.60
C LYS A 425 48.88 -3.12 -13.17
N SER A 426 49.93 -3.41 -12.41
CA SER A 426 49.82 -3.68 -10.98
C SER A 426 49.24 -2.47 -10.24
N CYS A 427 48.39 -2.72 -9.24
CA CYS A 427 47.93 -1.66 -8.36
C CYS A 427 49.13 -1.04 -7.62
N PRO A 428 49.25 0.30 -7.58
CA PRO A 428 50.31 0.96 -6.82
C PRO A 428 50.18 0.66 -5.32
N ALA A 429 51.30 0.74 -4.58
CA ALA A 429 51.31 0.54 -3.14
C ALA A 429 50.34 1.51 -2.43
N GLY A 430 49.62 1.01 -1.43
CA GLY A 430 48.54 1.77 -0.77
C GLY A 430 47.20 1.74 -1.50
N THR A 431 47.05 0.92 -2.54
CA THR A 431 45.77 0.73 -3.24
C THR A 431 45.44 -0.76 -3.39
N GLU A 432 44.14 -1.08 -3.42
CA GLU A 432 43.62 -2.41 -3.75
C GLU A 432 42.81 -2.39 -5.05
N PRO A 433 42.79 -3.51 -5.81
CA PRO A 433 41.96 -3.62 -7.02
C PRO A 433 40.47 -3.48 -6.68
N ALA A 434 39.76 -2.61 -7.39
CA ALA A 434 38.31 -2.47 -7.26
C ALA A 434 37.59 -3.59 -8.02
N LEU A 435 37.40 -4.73 -7.37
CA LEU A 435 36.80 -5.92 -7.98
C LEU A 435 35.34 -5.69 -8.38
N GLY A 436 34.99 -6.07 -9.61
CA GLY A 436 33.65 -5.98 -10.15
C GLY A 436 33.58 -6.40 -11.61
N PHE A 437 32.43 -6.14 -12.23
CA PHE A 437 32.25 -6.27 -13.68
C PHE A 437 31.70 -4.95 -14.20
N GLU A 438 32.27 -4.41 -15.27
CA GLU A 438 31.75 -3.25 -16.00
C GLU A 438 31.59 -3.63 -17.46
N TYR A 439 30.39 -4.11 -17.83
CA TYR A 439 30.06 -4.47 -19.19
C TYR A 439 29.41 -3.29 -19.91
N LYS A 440 30.08 -2.78 -20.94
CA LYS A 440 29.60 -1.66 -21.78
C LYS A 440 29.86 -1.88 -23.27
N TRP A 441 30.82 -2.73 -23.62
CA TRP A 441 31.12 -3.15 -24.98
C TRP A 441 30.54 -4.54 -25.21
N TRP A 442 29.55 -4.65 -26.09
CA TRP A 442 28.78 -5.85 -26.38
C TRP A 442 29.21 -6.47 -27.71
N ASN A 443 30.47 -6.92 -27.80
CA ASN A 443 30.97 -7.64 -28.96
C ASN A 443 30.62 -9.14 -28.89
N VAL A 444 30.82 -9.72 -27.71
CA VAL A 444 30.55 -11.11 -27.38
C VAL A 444 29.87 -11.12 -26.02
N LEU A 445 28.91 -12.02 -25.82
CA LEU A 445 28.27 -12.17 -24.52
C LEU A 445 29.32 -12.64 -23.48
N PRO A 446 29.46 -11.97 -22.33
CA PRO A 446 30.39 -12.38 -21.28
C PRO A 446 30.16 -13.83 -20.83
N THR A 447 31.22 -14.52 -20.39
CA THR A 447 31.16 -15.96 -20.05
C THR A 447 30.28 -16.29 -18.85
N ASN A 448 30.07 -15.33 -17.95
CA ASN A 448 29.16 -15.43 -16.81
C ASN A 448 27.71 -15.00 -17.15
N MET A 449 27.42 -14.73 -18.42
CA MET A 449 26.08 -14.42 -18.91
C MET A 449 25.56 -15.52 -19.84
N LYS A 450 24.27 -15.80 -19.73
CA LYS A 450 23.57 -16.76 -20.60
C LYS A 450 22.24 -16.18 -21.03
N THR A 451 21.81 -16.51 -22.24
CA THR A 451 20.48 -16.16 -22.73
C THR A 451 19.66 -17.40 -23.01
N SER A 452 18.35 -17.31 -22.80
CA SER A 452 17.40 -18.39 -23.06
C SER A 452 16.04 -17.82 -23.45
N CYS A 453 15.24 -18.63 -24.13
CA CYS A 453 13.88 -18.36 -24.54
C CYS A 453 12.98 -19.35 -23.77
N PHE A 454 11.92 -18.87 -23.14
CA PHE A 454 10.97 -19.71 -22.41
C PHE A 454 9.52 -19.37 -22.78
N ASN A 455 8.68 -20.39 -22.96
CA ASN A 455 7.24 -20.26 -23.15
C ASN A 455 6.53 -21.31 -22.29
N VAL A 456 5.45 -20.94 -21.60
CA VAL A 456 4.67 -21.83 -20.70
C VAL A 456 4.14 -23.07 -21.43
N GLY A 457 3.84 -22.96 -22.74
CA GLY A 457 3.42 -24.09 -23.58
C GLY A 457 4.55 -25.01 -24.05
N ASN A 458 5.81 -24.67 -23.75
CA ASN A 458 7.04 -25.45 -23.99
C ASN A 458 7.25 -26.07 -25.39
N SER A 459 6.75 -25.45 -26.48
CA SER A 459 6.87 -26.03 -27.83
C SER A 459 7.61 -25.19 -28.88
N LYS A 460 7.79 -23.87 -28.70
CA LYS A 460 8.22 -22.96 -29.79
C LYS A 460 9.57 -22.23 -29.60
N CYS A 461 10.19 -22.36 -28.42
CA CYS A 461 11.30 -21.49 -27.96
C CYS A 461 12.66 -22.22 -27.88
N ASP A 462 12.68 -23.56 -27.98
CA ASP A 462 13.87 -24.36 -27.78
C ASP A 462 15.00 -24.00 -28.76
N GLY A 463 16.18 -23.70 -28.22
CA GLY A 463 17.36 -23.33 -29.00
C GLY A 463 17.42 -21.88 -29.48
N MET A 464 16.39 -21.07 -29.23
CA MET A 464 16.42 -19.64 -29.56
C MET A 464 17.17 -18.83 -28.51
N ASN A 465 17.96 -17.85 -28.96
CA ASN A 465 18.58 -16.86 -28.09
C ASN A 465 17.51 -15.84 -27.67
N GLY A 466 17.29 -15.70 -26.36
CA GLY A 466 16.39 -14.68 -25.82
C GLY A 466 16.93 -13.26 -26.00
N TRP A 467 18.24 -13.09 -26.14
CA TRP A 467 18.94 -11.82 -26.20
C TRP A 467 20.15 -11.90 -27.13
N GLU A 468 20.45 -10.81 -27.81
CA GLU A 468 21.46 -10.73 -28.86
C GLU A 468 22.32 -9.49 -28.69
N VAL A 469 23.62 -9.63 -28.94
CA VAL A 469 24.59 -8.53 -28.85
C VAL A 469 24.50 -7.63 -30.09
N ALA A 470 24.48 -6.31 -29.88
CA ALA A 470 24.31 -5.30 -30.93
C ALA A 470 25.45 -4.24 -30.92
N GLY A 471 26.61 -4.56 -30.35
CA GLY A 471 27.78 -3.67 -30.30
C GLY A 471 27.74 -2.70 -29.12
N ASP A 472 26.97 -1.62 -29.21
CA ASP A 472 26.83 -0.60 -28.16
C ASP A 472 25.78 -0.94 -27.09
N HIS A 473 24.98 -1.98 -27.33
CA HIS A 473 24.00 -2.52 -26.38
C HIS A 473 23.77 -4.03 -26.63
N ILE A 474 23.11 -4.70 -25.70
CA ILE A 474 22.46 -6.00 -25.90
C ILE A 474 20.95 -5.77 -26.02
N ARG A 475 20.27 -6.49 -26.93
CA ARG A 475 18.83 -6.35 -27.17
C ARG A 475 18.09 -7.66 -26.95
N SER A 476 16.80 -7.57 -26.65
CA SER A 476 15.91 -8.74 -26.68
C SER A 476 15.90 -9.35 -28.09
N GLY A 477 16.02 -10.67 -28.15
CA GLY A 477 15.97 -11.49 -29.35
C GLY A 477 14.55 -11.60 -29.90
N ALA A 478 14.40 -12.46 -30.90
CA ALA A 478 13.16 -12.53 -31.65
C ALA A 478 12.07 -13.36 -30.97
N GLY A 479 12.44 -14.46 -30.31
CA GLY A 479 11.48 -15.44 -29.80
C GLY A 479 10.72 -16.19 -30.91
N GLY A 480 10.00 -17.23 -30.50
CA GLY A 480 9.05 -17.98 -31.31
C GLY A 480 7.63 -17.40 -31.32
N SER A 481 7.22 -16.67 -30.27
CA SER A 481 5.91 -16.00 -30.16
C SER A 481 6.01 -14.66 -29.38
N ASP A 482 4.97 -13.82 -29.45
CA ASP A 482 4.91 -12.56 -28.70
C ASP A 482 4.73 -12.77 -27.17
N ASN A 483 4.35 -13.98 -26.73
CA ASN A 483 4.21 -14.36 -25.33
C ASN A 483 5.47 -14.98 -24.72
N ASP A 484 6.51 -15.18 -25.51
CA ASP A 484 7.73 -15.79 -25.02
C ASP A 484 8.43 -14.87 -24.01
N TYR A 485 8.90 -15.47 -22.93
CA TYR A 485 9.83 -14.85 -22.02
C TYR A 485 11.24 -14.92 -22.62
N LEU A 486 11.75 -13.76 -23.01
CA LEU A 486 13.10 -13.58 -23.52
C LEU A 486 14.04 -13.25 -22.37
N ILE A 487 14.89 -14.21 -22.01
CA ILE A 487 15.61 -14.21 -20.73
C ILE A 487 17.11 -13.98 -20.93
N LEU A 488 17.68 -13.07 -20.14
CA LEU A 488 19.11 -12.83 -19.97
C LEU A 488 19.47 -13.07 -18.51
N ASN A 489 20.44 -13.94 -18.26
CA ASN A 489 20.91 -14.28 -16.93
C ASN A 489 22.36 -13.84 -16.77
N LEU A 490 22.67 -13.16 -15.67
CA LEU A 490 24.02 -12.85 -15.20
C LEU A 490 24.26 -13.58 -13.89
N HIS A 491 25.26 -14.46 -13.87
CA HIS A 491 25.63 -15.23 -12.70
C HIS A 491 26.79 -14.58 -11.95
N ILE A 492 26.62 -14.34 -10.66
CA ILE A 492 27.66 -13.83 -9.77
C ILE A 492 27.77 -14.77 -8.55
N PRO A 493 28.91 -15.45 -8.34
CA PRO A 493 29.07 -16.44 -7.26
C PRO A 493 28.89 -15.88 -5.84
N GLY A 494 29.20 -14.60 -5.65
CA GLY A 494 29.12 -13.93 -4.35
C GLY A 494 29.50 -12.45 -4.44
N PHE A 495 29.31 -11.75 -3.32
CA PHE A 495 29.77 -10.37 -3.16
C PHE A 495 30.68 -10.29 -1.95
N LYS A 496 31.90 -9.80 -2.16
CA LYS A 496 32.90 -9.64 -1.10
C LYS A 496 33.18 -8.15 -0.90
N PRO A 497 32.93 -7.59 0.29
CA PRO A 497 33.28 -6.20 0.54
C PRO A 497 34.80 -5.99 0.41
N PRO A 498 35.26 -4.76 0.10
CA PRO A 498 36.68 -4.42 0.04
C PRO A 498 37.37 -4.78 1.36
N THR A 499 38.68 -5.08 1.31
CA THR A 499 39.46 -5.42 2.51
C THR A 499 39.39 -4.29 3.55
N SER A 500 39.37 -3.07 3.06
CA SER A 500 39.19 -1.83 3.82
C SER A 500 37.88 -1.74 4.63
N MET A 501 36.84 -2.51 4.26
CA MET A 501 35.49 -2.50 4.87
C MET A 501 35.15 -3.78 5.63
N THR A 502 36.08 -4.72 5.74
CA THR A 502 35.86 -6.02 6.40
C THR A 502 35.62 -5.80 7.91
N GLY A 503 34.36 -5.77 8.34
CA GLY A 503 33.98 -5.57 9.75
C GLY A 503 32.72 -4.71 9.98
N ALA A 504 32.25 -3.95 8.98
CA ALA A 504 31.02 -3.18 9.08
C ALA A 504 29.78 -4.10 9.07
N THR A 505 29.25 -4.42 10.25
CA THR A 505 28.06 -5.27 10.43
C THR A 505 26.80 -4.65 9.82
N GLY A 506 26.04 -5.43 9.04
CA GLY A 506 24.69 -5.06 8.56
C GLY A 506 24.60 -4.22 7.28
N SER A 507 25.65 -4.21 6.45
CA SER A 507 25.90 -3.25 5.38
C SER A 507 25.71 -3.81 3.96
N GLU A 508 25.55 -2.91 2.98
CA GLU A 508 25.63 -3.23 1.55
C GLU A 508 26.99 -3.87 1.23
N LEU A 509 26.95 -5.06 0.63
CA LEU A 509 28.14 -5.78 0.17
C LEU A 509 28.53 -5.39 -1.26
N GLY A 510 27.55 -4.99 -2.07
CA GLY A 510 27.75 -4.56 -3.44
C GLY A 510 26.44 -4.08 -4.06
N ARG A 511 26.51 -3.64 -5.32
CA ARG A 511 25.34 -3.22 -6.11
C ARG A 511 25.48 -3.64 -7.55
N ILE A 512 24.34 -3.89 -8.17
CA ILE A 512 24.21 -4.06 -9.62
C ILE A 512 23.46 -2.86 -10.19
N THR A 513 24.05 -2.24 -11.21
CA THR A 513 23.46 -1.10 -11.92
C THR A 513 23.41 -1.43 -13.40
N PHE A 514 22.29 -1.16 -14.06
CA PHE A 514 22.18 -1.34 -15.50
C PHE A 514 21.43 -0.17 -16.15
N VAL A 515 21.82 0.15 -17.38
CA VAL A 515 21.23 1.22 -18.20
C VAL A 515 20.45 0.60 -19.33
N PHE A 516 19.17 0.93 -19.47
CA PHE A 516 18.28 0.29 -20.45
C PHE A 516 17.24 1.25 -21.03
N GLU A 517 16.65 0.86 -22.15
CA GLU A 517 15.45 1.46 -22.73
C GLU A 517 14.49 0.34 -23.16
N THR A 518 13.19 0.63 -23.15
CA THR A 518 12.14 -0.27 -23.67
C THR A 518 11.38 0.47 -24.76
N LEU A 519 11.22 -0.15 -25.92
CA LEU A 519 10.50 0.38 -27.07
C LEU A 519 9.34 -0.55 -27.36
N CYS A 520 8.11 -0.11 -27.10
CA CYS A 520 6.94 -0.97 -27.18
C CYS A 520 5.76 -0.30 -27.88
N SER A 521 5.08 -1.08 -28.71
CA SER A 521 3.85 -0.72 -29.40
C SER A 521 2.61 -1.24 -28.67
N ALA A 522 2.76 -2.28 -27.83
CA ALA A 522 1.71 -2.87 -27.00
C ALA A 522 2.06 -2.86 -25.50
N ASP A 523 1.42 -3.74 -24.72
CA ASP A 523 1.55 -3.89 -23.26
C ASP A 523 2.76 -4.74 -22.85
N CYS A 524 3.92 -4.50 -23.48
CA CYS A 524 5.16 -5.20 -23.16
C CYS A 524 5.57 -4.99 -21.69
N VAL A 525 6.31 -5.94 -21.14
CA VAL A 525 6.86 -5.84 -19.78
C VAL A 525 8.29 -6.37 -19.73
N LEU A 526 9.18 -5.56 -19.16
CA LEU A 526 10.50 -6.00 -18.72
C LEU A 526 10.47 -6.31 -17.22
N TYR A 527 10.88 -7.50 -16.84
CA TYR A 527 11.04 -7.94 -15.46
C TYR A 527 12.52 -8.01 -15.10
N PHE A 528 12.88 -7.44 -13.96
CA PHE A 528 14.18 -7.66 -13.32
C PHE A 528 13.97 -8.54 -12.09
N MET A 529 14.58 -9.73 -12.13
CA MET A 529 14.43 -10.76 -11.11
C MET A 529 15.77 -11.12 -10.50
N VAL A 530 15.73 -11.53 -9.23
CA VAL A 530 16.91 -11.96 -8.48
C VAL A 530 16.63 -13.33 -7.88
N ASP A 531 17.51 -14.28 -8.18
CA ASP A 531 17.58 -15.58 -7.51
C ASP A 531 18.78 -15.61 -6.57
N ILE A 532 18.52 -15.98 -5.31
CA ILE A 532 19.52 -16.14 -4.25
C ILE A 532 19.68 -17.64 -3.94
N ASN A 533 20.90 -18.16 -4.10
CA ASN A 533 21.26 -19.56 -3.85
C ASN A 533 20.47 -20.61 -4.66
N ARG A 534 19.86 -20.24 -5.79
CA ARG A 534 19.00 -21.13 -6.61
C ARG A 534 17.75 -21.63 -5.86
N LYS A 535 17.27 -20.87 -4.88
CA LYS A 535 16.16 -21.30 -3.99
C LYS A 535 14.85 -20.57 -4.27
N SER A 536 14.90 -19.29 -4.61
CA SER A 536 13.70 -18.48 -4.87
C SER A 536 14.03 -17.36 -5.85
N THR A 537 13.32 -17.33 -6.98
CA THR A 537 13.38 -16.20 -7.93
C THR A 537 12.31 -15.20 -7.55
N ASN A 538 12.71 -13.98 -7.19
CA ASN A 538 11.77 -12.90 -6.86
C ASN A 538 11.85 -11.80 -7.92
N VAL A 539 10.68 -11.31 -8.35
CA VAL A 539 10.60 -10.08 -9.16
C VAL A 539 10.95 -8.91 -8.27
N VAL A 540 12.04 -8.22 -8.57
CA VAL A 540 12.48 -7.04 -7.83
C VAL A 540 11.78 -5.80 -8.38
N GLU A 541 11.70 -5.68 -9.71
CA GLU A 541 11.07 -4.53 -10.37
C GLU A 541 10.52 -4.94 -11.74
N SER A 542 9.54 -4.20 -12.24
CA SER A 542 9.00 -4.41 -13.59
C SER A 542 8.66 -3.08 -14.28
N TRP A 543 8.88 -3.03 -15.59
CA TRP A 543 8.59 -1.86 -16.42
C TRP A 543 7.66 -2.25 -17.55
N GLY A 544 6.42 -1.75 -17.47
CA GLY A 544 5.43 -1.87 -18.54
C GLY A 544 5.52 -0.74 -19.57
N GLY A 545 5.40 -1.10 -20.85
CA GLY A 545 5.38 -0.18 -21.99
C GLY A 545 6.73 0.46 -22.33
N THR A 546 6.69 1.51 -23.14
CA THR A 546 7.89 2.26 -23.59
C THR A 546 8.48 3.08 -22.46
N LYS A 547 9.80 2.96 -22.25
CA LYS A 547 10.60 3.70 -21.28
C LYS A 547 11.82 4.29 -21.97
N GLU A 548 12.03 5.59 -21.78
CA GLU A 548 13.24 6.28 -22.19
C GLU A 548 14.48 5.70 -21.50
N LYS A 549 15.66 6.00 -22.06
CA LYS A 549 16.94 5.51 -21.56
C LYS A 549 17.15 5.94 -20.10
N GLN A 550 17.21 4.97 -19.20
CA GLN A 550 17.31 5.18 -17.76
C GLN A 550 18.25 4.17 -17.11
N ALA A 551 18.66 4.44 -15.87
CA ALA A 551 19.50 3.55 -15.07
C ALA A 551 18.70 3.03 -13.86
N TYR A 552 18.84 1.74 -13.56
CA TYR A 552 18.30 1.14 -12.35
C TYR A 552 19.44 0.53 -11.52
N THR A 553 19.36 0.65 -10.20
CA THR A 553 20.38 0.13 -9.28
C THR A 553 19.74 -0.68 -8.18
N HIS A 554 20.20 -1.92 -8.02
CA HIS A 554 19.79 -2.83 -6.95
C HIS A 554 20.95 -3.10 -5.99
N VAL A 555 20.66 -3.01 -4.69
CA VAL A 555 21.64 -3.09 -3.60
C VAL A 555 21.64 -4.50 -2.99
N ILE A 556 22.83 -5.06 -2.77
CA ILE A 556 23.02 -6.41 -2.25
C ILE A 556 23.53 -6.34 -0.81
N PHE A 557 22.84 -7.01 0.11
CA PHE A 557 23.15 -6.98 1.56
C PHE A 557 23.67 -8.32 2.11
N LYS A 558 23.69 -9.39 1.29
CA LYS A 558 24.02 -10.75 1.73
C LYS A 558 25.06 -11.38 0.82
N ASN A 559 26.03 -12.08 1.41
CA ASN A 559 27.03 -12.81 0.64
C ASN A 559 26.47 -14.19 0.29
N ALA A 560 25.92 -14.30 -0.92
CA ALA A 560 25.27 -15.49 -1.45
C ALA A 560 25.50 -15.55 -2.95
N THR A 561 25.20 -16.68 -3.57
CA THR A 561 25.23 -16.77 -5.03
C THR A 561 24.00 -16.09 -5.62
N PHE A 562 24.21 -15.12 -6.51
CA PHE A 562 23.15 -14.36 -7.17
C PHE A 562 23.05 -14.72 -8.64
N THR A 563 21.83 -14.88 -9.12
CA THR A 563 21.53 -14.86 -10.56
C THR A 563 20.59 -13.70 -10.81
N PHE A 564 21.07 -12.72 -11.57
CA PHE A 564 20.29 -11.56 -11.99
C PHE A 564 19.67 -11.86 -13.35
N THR A 565 18.37 -11.69 -13.46
CA THR A 565 17.61 -12.08 -14.65
C THR A 565 16.83 -10.90 -15.20
N TRP A 566 17.04 -10.59 -16.48
CA TRP A 566 16.18 -9.70 -17.25
C TRP A 566 15.30 -10.55 -18.15
N ALA A 567 14.00 -10.57 -17.87
CA ALA A 567 13.02 -11.28 -18.68
C ALA A 567 12.11 -10.27 -19.38
N PHE A 568 12.04 -10.34 -20.70
CA PHE A 568 11.19 -9.46 -21.48
C PHE A 568 10.07 -10.25 -22.15
N GLN A 569 8.86 -9.73 -22.06
CA GLN A 569 7.65 -10.28 -22.68
C GLN A 569 6.97 -9.15 -23.46
N ARG A 570 6.53 -9.42 -24.70
CA ARG A 570 5.93 -8.38 -25.56
C ARG A 570 4.46 -8.13 -25.28
N THR A 571 3.73 -9.16 -24.89
CA THR A 571 2.34 -9.05 -24.43
C THR A 571 1.99 -10.16 -23.47
N ASN A 572 0.98 -9.92 -22.63
CA ASN A 572 0.37 -10.95 -21.78
C ASN A 572 -0.78 -11.70 -22.48
N GLN A 573 -1.13 -11.31 -23.70
CA GLN A 573 -2.23 -11.93 -24.44
C GLN A 573 -1.81 -13.28 -24.98
N GLY A 574 -2.39 -14.37 -24.45
CA GLY A 574 -2.10 -15.79 -24.79
C GLY A 574 -2.26 -16.22 -26.26
N GLN A 575 -2.31 -15.30 -27.22
CA GLN A 575 -2.23 -15.58 -28.65
C GLN A 575 -0.79 -15.92 -29.05
N ASP A 576 -0.60 -17.10 -29.65
CA ASP A 576 0.66 -17.53 -30.28
C ASP A 576 0.90 -16.84 -31.64
N ASN A 577 0.79 -15.50 -31.66
CA ASN A 577 1.08 -14.70 -32.83
C ASN A 577 2.43 -13.99 -32.68
N ARG A 578 3.05 -13.63 -33.81
CA ARG A 578 4.34 -12.94 -33.88
C ARG A 578 4.19 -11.58 -34.57
N ARG A 579 3.35 -10.70 -34.01
CA ARG A 579 3.02 -9.38 -34.56
C ARG A 579 3.88 -8.26 -33.96
N LEU A 580 4.36 -8.45 -32.73
CA LEU A 580 4.99 -7.40 -31.93
C LEU A 580 6.53 -7.48 -31.93
N ILE A 581 7.16 -8.08 -32.94
CA ILE A 581 8.63 -8.27 -33.03
C ILE A 581 9.43 -6.97 -32.81
N ASN A 582 8.84 -5.83 -33.17
CA ASN A 582 9.43 -4.50 -33.00
C ASN A 582 9.51 -4.04 -31.54
N ASP A 583 8.72 -4.65 -30.67
CA ASP A 583 8.78 -4.41 -29.24
C ASP A 583 10.07 -5.04 -28.74
N VAL A 584 10.99 -4.18 -28.30
CA VAL A 584 12.35 -4.57 -27.94
C VAL A 584 12.82 -3.83 -26.70
N VAL A 585 13.67 -4.52 -25.93
CA VAL A 585 14.42 -3.93 -24.83
C VAL A 585 15.88 -3.88 -25.22
N LYS A 586 16.56 -2.79 -24.88
CA LYS A 586 18.01 -2.67 -25.03
C LYS A 586 18.64 -2.36 -23.68
N ILE A 587 19.73 -3.05 -23.36
CA ILE A 587 20.58 -2.78 -22.20
C ILE A 587 21.93 -2.30 -22.71
N TYR A 588 22.30 -1.07 -22.38
CA TYR A 588 23.53 -0.41 -22.82
C TYR A 588 24.73 -0.77 -21.95
N SER A 589 24.53 -0.93 -20.64
CA SER A 589 25.61 -1.29 -19.74
C SER A 589 25.09 -2.03 -18.51
N ILE A 590 25.91 -2.92 -17.97
CA ILE A 590 25.68 -3.61 -16.69
C ILE A 590 26.97 -3.51 -15.87
N SER A 591 26.88 -2.94 -14.68
CA SER A 591 27.99 -2.85 -13.74
C SER A 591 27.64 -3.52 -12.42
N ALA A 592 28.46 -4.46 -11.97
CA ALA A 592 28.37 -5.11 -10.66
C ALA A 592 29.61 -4.78 -9.84
N THR A 593 29.43 -4.19 -8.66
CA THR A 593 30.53 -3.83 -7.76
C THR A 593 30.78 -4.92 -6.74
N ASN A 594 32.04 -5.07 -6.28
CA ASN A 594 32.44 -6.00 -5.21
C ASN A 594 32.08 -7.47 -5.50
N ALA A 595 32.05 -7.85 -6.78
CA ALA A 595 31.72 -9.21 -7.21
C ALA A 595 32.90 -10.17 -6.95
N VAL A 596 32.61 -11.37 -6.42
CA VAL A 596 33.55 -12.49 -6.35
C VAL A 596 33.88 -12.94 -7.78
N ASP A 597 35.15 -13.23 -8.05
CA ASP A 597 35.73 -13.42 -9.39
C ASP A 597 35.64 -12.19 -10.32
N GLY A 598 35.32 -11.02 -9.76
CA GLY A 598 35.36 -9.75 -10.47
C GLY A 598 36.78 -9.36 -10.89
N VAL A 599 36.86 -8.56 -11.95
CA VAL A 599 38.10 -7.94 -12.45
C VAL A 599 38.18 -6.48 -12.00
N ALA A 600 39.35 -5.85 -12.14
CA ALA A 600 39.54 -4.48 -11.70
C ALA A 600 39.71 -3.51 -12.88
N ALA A 601 38.74 -2.60 -13.04
CA ALA A 601 38.86 -1.47 -13.97
C ALA A 601 39.84 -0.39 -13.46
N SER A 602 39.95 -0.27 -12.13
CA SER A 602 40.80 0.70 -11.44
C SER A 602 41.18 0.17 -10.06
N CYS A 603 42.15 0.80 -9.41
CA CYS A 603 42.48 0.56 -8.01
C CYS A 603 41.88 1.67 -7.14
N ARG A 604 41.51 1.32 -5.92
CA ARG A 604 41.04 2.26 -4.90
C ARG A 604 42.05 2.35 -3.76
N ALA A 605 42.16 3.50 -3.11
CA ALA A 605 43.03 3.66 -1.94
C ALA A 605 42.63 2.66 -0.85
N CYS A 606 43.59 2.23 -0.03
CA CYS A 606 43.34 1.35 1.10
C CYS A 606 44.25 1.73 2.28
N ALA A 607 43.85 1.38 3.50
CA ALA A 607 44.72 1.63 4.66
C ALA A 607 45.88 0.63 4.70
N LEU A 608 47.09 1.13 4.92
CA LEU A 608 48.28 0.31 5.13
C LEU A 608 48.42 -0.05 6.60
N GLY A 609 48.75 -1.31 6.89
CA GLY A 609 49.08 -1.74 8.24
C GLY A 609 50.34 -1.02 8.77
N SER A 610 50.40 -0.80 10.09
CA SER A 610 51.59 -0.20 10.73
C SER A 610 52.85 -1.08 10.63
N GLU A 611 52.71 -2.35 10.25
CA GLU A 611 53.84 -3.26 10.03
C GLU A 611 54.47 -2.99 8.66
N GLN A 612 55.64 -2.33 8.67
CA GLN A 612 56.37 -1.80 7.52
C GLN A 612 56.76 -2.80 6.40
N SER A 613 56.35 -4.06 6.45
CA SER A 613 56.83 -5.11 5.55
C SER A 613 55.76 -5.73 4.65
N GLY A 614 54.48 -5.42 4.84
CA GLY A 614 53.40 -5.92 3.99
C GLY A 614 52.71 -4.79 3.25
N SER A 615 52.82 -4.73 1.92
CA SER A 615 51.99 -3.86 1.06
C SER A 615 50.53 -4.31 1.01
N SER A 616 50.03 -4.96 2.06
CA SER A 616 48.69 -5.53 2.17
C SER A 616 47.77 -4.58 2.91
N CYS A 617 46.62 -4.28 2.31
CA CYS A 617 45.58 -3.46 2.90
C CYS A 617 44.99 -4.10 4.16
N VAL A 618 44.69 -3.28 5.18
CA VAL A 618 44.03 -3.70 6.43
C VAL A 618 42.70 -2.97 6.62
N PRO A 619 41.71 -3.56 7.29
CA PRO A 619 40.46 -2.86 7.62
C PRO A 619 40.73 -1.73 8.62
N CYS A 620 40.06 -0.59 8.44
CA CYS A 620 40.09 0.47 9.45
C CYS A 620 39.25 0.09 10.67
N PRO A 621 39.60 0.59 11.88
CA PRO A 621 38.72 0.50 13.04
C PRO A 621 37.34 1.13 12.75
N PRO A 622 36.26 0.70 13.43
CA PRO A 622 34.94 1.33 13.29
C PRO A 622 35.01 2.85 13.47
N GLY A 623 34.26 3.58 12.66
CA GLY A 623 34.21 5.05 12.69
C GLY A 623 35.42 5.79 12.11
N HIS A 624 36.36 5.08 11.48
CA HIS A 624 37.53 5.68 10.86
C HIS A 624 37.44 5.63 9.32
N TYR A 625 37.77 6.74 8.66
CA TYR A 625 37.86 6.84 7.21
C TYR A 625 39.32 6.71 6.75
N ILE A 626 39.51 6.38 5.46
CA ILE A 626 40.84 6.27 4.85
C ILE A 626 41.23 7.62 4.26
N GLU A 627 42.33 8.20 4.76
CA GLU A 627 42.90 9.41 4.17
C GLU A 627 43.66 9.08 2.87
N LYS A 628 43.20 9.64 1.74
CA LYS A 628 43.70 9.34 0.38
C LYS A 628 45.21 9.60 0.21
N GLU A 629 45.77 10.56 0.93
CA GLU A 629 47.18 10.98 0.78
C GLU A 629 48.14 10.14 1.63
N THR A 630 47.74 9.80 2.85
CA THR A 630 48.60 9.11 3.82
C THR A 630 48.35 7.60 3.88
N ASN A 631 47.23 7.11 3.32
CA ASN A 631 46.76 5.74 3.45
C ASN A 631 46.64 5.29 4.91
N GLN A 632 46.33 6.22 5.82
CA GLN A 632 46.10 5.97 7.24
C GLN A 632 44.60 6.08 7.59
N CYS A 633 44.18 5.32 8.59
CA CYS A 633 42.84 5.42 9.17
C CYS A 633 42.78 6.64 10.10
N LYS A 634 41.85 7.57 9.84
CA LYS A 634 41.57 8.73 10.69
C LYS A 634 40.15 8.64 11.23
N GLU A 635 39.97 8.93 12.52
CA GLU A 635 38.66 8.95 13.16
C GLU A 635 37.77 10.03 12.52
N CYS A 636 36.49 9.71 12.31
CA CYS A 636 35.51 10.71 11.93
C CYS A 636 35.35 11.76 13.06
N PRO A 637 35.13 13.04 12.72
CA PRO A 637 34.86 14.05 13.73
C PRO A 637 33.59 13.75 14.52
N ALA A 638 33.49 14.25 15.75
CA ALA A 638 32.29 14.14 16.59
C ALA A 638 31.02 14.59 15.85
N ASP A 639 29.87 13.96 16.18
CA ASP A 639 28.55 14.25 15.59
C ASP A 639 28.50 14.04 14.07
N THR A 640 29.34 13.14 13.55
CA THR A 640 29.30 12.66 12.16
C THR A 640 29.20 11.14 12.12
N TYR A 641 28.60 10.60 11.07
CA TYR A 641 28.59 9.17 10.82
C TYR A 641 29.32 8.85 9.52
N LEU A 642 30.02 7.71 9.50
CA LEU A 642 30.77 7.25 8.35
C LEU A 642 29.81 6.69 7.30
N SER A 643 29.78 7.33 6.13
CA SER A 643 29.06 6.83 4.97
C SER A 643 29.64 5.50 4.51
N ILE A 644 28.81 4.47 4.50
CA ILE A 644 29.19 3.13 4.04
C ILE A 644 29.60 3.16 2.55
N HIS A 645 29.02 4.04 1.74
CA HIS A 645 29.29 4.11 0.29
C HIS A 645 30.59 4.84 -0.06
N GLN A 646 31.09 5.69 0.83
CA GLN A 646 32.26 6.52 0.60
C GLN A 646 33.11 6.49 1.86
N VAL A 647 34.12 5.61 1.90
CA VAL A 647 35.05 5.47 3.04
C VAL A 647 36.32 6.31 2.86
N TYR A 648 36.44 7.02 1.72
CA TYR A 648 37.66 7.70 1.30
C TYR A 648 37.58 9.22 1.49
N GLY A 649 38.53 9.77 2.25
CA GLY A 649 38.62 11.19 2.56
C GLY A 649 37.62 11.66 3.60
N LYS A 650 37.76 12.90 4.06
CA LYS A 650 36.90 13.49 5.11
C LYS A 650 35.43 13.59 4.70
N GLU A 651 35.14 13.64 3.39
CA GLU A 651 33.80 13.60 2.80
C GLU A 651 33.02 12.32 3.15
N ALA A 652 33.72 11.26 3.55
CA ALA A 652 33.14 10.03 4.07
C ALA A 652 32.31 10.26 5.34
N CYS A 653 32.70 11.23 6.17
CA CYS A 653 32.03 11.53 7.43
C CYS A 653 30.90 12.54 7.18
N ILE A 654 29.67 12.04 7.12
CA ILE A 654 28.49 12.87 6.89
C ILE A 654 28.04 13.46 8.23
N PRO A 655 27.82 14.79 8.33
CA PRO A 655 27.33 15.39 9.55
C PRO A 655 25.94 14.87 9.90
N CYS A 656 25.73 14.52 11.17
CA CYS A 656 24.41 14.22 11.68
C CYS A 656 23.55 15.51 11.68
N GLY A 657 22.22 15.39 11.58
CA GLY A 657 21.34 16.55 11.49
C GLY A 657 21.22 17.35 12.80
N PRO A 658 20.39 18.39 12.85
CA PRO A 658 20.26 19.23 14.05
C PRO A 658 19.81 18.41 15.26
N GLY A 659 20.28 18.76 16.46
CA GLY A 659 19.86 18.11 17.71
C GLY A 659 20.18 16.61 17.81
N SER A 660 21.17 16.13 17.05
CA SER A 660 21.55 14.72 17.00
C SER A 660 22.99 14.49 17.45
N LYS A 661 23.28 13.23 17.81
CA LYS A 661 24.58 12.72 18.24
C LYS A 661 24.96 11.49 17.44
N SER A 662 26.26 11.32 17.18
CA SER A 662 26.80 10.10 16.60
C SER A 662 27.07 9.07 17.69
N THR A 663 26.90 7.79 17.38
CA THR A 663 27.38 6.70 18.24
C THR A 663 28.91 6.72 18.36
N GLN A 664 29.46 6.02 19.36
CA GLN A 664 30.92 5.97 19.60
C GLN A 664 31.70 5.40 18.41
N ASP A 665 31.08 4.52 17.63
CA ASP A 665 31.64 3.92 16.41
C ASP A 665 31.31 4.73 15.14
N HIS A 666 30.70 5.91 15.26
CA HIS A 666 30.27 6.77 14.16
C HIS A 666 29.45 6.03 13.08
N SER A 667 28.64 5.04 13.45
CA SER A 667 27.87 4.23 12.48
C SER A 667 26.48 4.80 12.20
N LEU A 668 25.87 5.50 13.15
CA LEU A 668 24.53 6.05 13.04
C LEU A 668 24.35 7.34 13.86
N CYS A 669 23.36 8.13 13.47
CA CYS A 669 22.93 9.32 14.19
C CYS A 669 21.67 9.00 15.01
N TYR A 670 21.58 9.52 16.22
CA TYR A 670 20.41 9.39 17.09
C TYR A 670 20.22 10.64 17.98
N SER A 671 19.07 10.78 18.63
CA SER A 671 18.87 11.80 19.67
C SER A 671 19.18 11.20 21.03
N ASP A 672 19.97 11.88 21.86
CA ASP A 672 20.25 11.52 23.26
C ASP A 672 19.12 11.88 24.24
N CYS A 673 17.94 12.24 23.71
CA CYS A 673 16.77 12.75 24.42
C CYS A 673 16.92 14.14 25.04
N PHE A 674 18.02 14.86 24.79
CA PHE A 674 18.16 16.26 25.18
C PHE A 674 18.07 17.15 23.95
N PHE A 675 17.37 18.26 24.08
CA PHE A 675 17.28 19.25 23.01
C PHE A 675 17.35 20.64 23.62
N TYR A 676 18.11 21.53 22.99
CA TYR A 676 18.24 22.92 23.41
C TYR A 676 17.85 23.81 22.23
N HIS A 677 17.14 24.90 22.53
CA HIS A 677 16.75 25.89 21.54
C HIS A 677 16.79 27.29 22.16
N GLU A 678 17.44 28.23 21.50
CA GLU A 678 17.47 29.63 21.90
C GLU A 678 16.36 30.40 21.19
N LYS A 679 15.45 30.99 21.97
CA LYS A 679 14.35 31.83 21.47
C LYS A 679 14.43 33.19 22.17
N GLU A 680 14.62 34.27 21.41
CA GLU A 680 14.56 35.65 21.93
C GLU A 680 15.35 35.87 23.25
N ASN A 681 16.62 35.43 23.28
CA ASN A 681 17.52 35.42 24.45
C ASN A 681 17.14 34.49 25.62
N GLN A 682 16.11 33.64 25.47
CA GLN A 682 15.76 32.59 26.41
C GLN A 682 16.20 31.22 25.89
N SER A 683 16.97 30.49 26.69
CA SER A 683 17.41 29.13 26.39
C SER A 683 16.41 28.10 26.89
N LEU A 684 15.65 27.48 25.99
CA LEU A 684 14.71 26.41 26.29
C LEU A 684 15.44 25.07 26.26
N HIS A 685 15.48 24.37 27.40
CA HIS A 685 16.09 23.05 27.52
C HIS A 685 14.98 22.00 27.67
N TYR A 686 14.99 20.97 26.83
CA TYR A 686 14.02 19.90 26.83
C TYR A 686 14.69 18.58 27.23
N ASP A 687 14.02 17.81 28.09
CA ASP A 687 14.46 16.48 28.54
C ASP A 687 13.38 15.45 28.24
N PHE A 688 13.56 14.71 27.16
CA PHE A 688 12.63 13.69 26.67
C PHE A 688 12.91 12.29 27.20
N ARG A 689 13.80 12.11 28.20
CA ARG A 689 14.17 10.76 28.69
C ARG A 689 12.98 9.95 29.18
N ASN A 690 11.97 10.62 29.77
CA ASN A 690 10.73 9.97 30.21
C ASN A 690 9.82 9.52 29.05
N LEU A 691 10.11 9.95 27.82
CA LEU A 691 9.45 9.55 26.58
C LEU A 691 10.34 8.63 25.71
N SER A 692 11.46 8.13 26.25
CA SER A 692 12.33 7.16 25.56
C SER A 692 11.67 5.79 25.37
N SER A 693 10.74 5.42 26.26
CA SER A 693 9.92 4.22 26.10
C SER A 693 9.05 4.28 24.85
N VAL A 694 8.83 3.14 24.20
CA VAL A 694 8.01 3.06 22.98
C VAL A 694 6.58 3.54 23.26
N GLY A 695 6.20 4.64 22.62
CA GLY A 695 4.82 5.12 22.56
C GLY A 695 4.03 4.31 21.54
N SER A 696 2.76 4.04 21.82
CA SER A 696 1.88 3.33 20.89
C SER A 696 0.55 4.04 20.68
N LEU A 697 -0.01 3.84 19.50
CA LEU A 697 -1.23 4.49 19.02
C LEU A 697 -2.00 3.50 18.15
N MET A 698 -3.31 3.40 18.37
CA MET A 698 -4.21 2.68 17.49
C MET A 698 -5.18 3.67 16.87
N ASN A 699 -5.23 3.76 15.54
CA ASN A 699 -6.13 4.66 14.84
C ASN A 699 -7.61 4.24 15.00
N GLY A 700 -8.51 5.09 14.52
CA GLY A 700 -9.93 4.76 14.42
C GLY A 700 -10.20 3.53 13.53
N PRO A 701 -11.36 2.88 13.68
CA PRO A 701 -11.70 1.71 12.89
C PRO A 701 -11.80 2.06 11.41
N SER A 702 -11.09 1.31 10.60
CA SER A 702 -11.22 1.31 9.15
C SER A 702 -11.88 0.01 8.72
N PHE A 703 -12.47 -0.01 7.52
CA PHE A 703 -13.19 -1.18 7.02
C PHE A 703 -12.67 -1.53 5.63
N THR A 704 -12.45 -2.81 5.40
CA THR A 704 -12.22 -3.30 4.03
C THR A 704 -13.52 -3.11 3.22
N SER A 705 -13.45 -3.26 1.89
CA SER A 705 -14.64 -3.27 1.02
C SER A 705 -15.70 -4.29 1.45
N LYS A 706 -15.30 -5.38 2.13
CA LYS A 706 -16.19 -6.42 2.67
C LYS A 706 -16.78 -6.08 4.04
N GLY A 707 -16.49 -4.90 4.60
CA GLY A 707 -16.90 -4.53 5.95
C GLY A 707 -16.06 -5.17 7.05
N THR A 708 -14.93 -5.82 6.73
CA THR A 708 -14.02 -6.33 7.76
C THR A 708 -13.37 -5.15 8.45
N LYS A 709 -13.66 -4.99 9.73
CA LYS A 709 -13.04 -3.97 10.57
C LYS A 709 -11.54 -4.25 10.70
N TYR A 710 -10.72 -3.22 10.61
CA TYR A 710 -9.29 -3.28 10.92
C TYR A 710 -8.81 -1.96 11.52
N PHE A 711 -7.65 -1.99 12.14
CA PHE A 711 -7.01 -0.83 12.77
C PHE A 711 -5.55 -0.77 12.33
N HIS A 712 -4.99 0.44 12.28
CA HIS A 712 -3.56 0.62 12.19
C HIS A 712 -2.99 0.88 13.57
N PHE A 713 -1.99 0.09 13.94
CA PHE A 713 -1.28 0.17 15.20
C PHE A 713 0.14 0.63 14.94
N PHE A 714 0.56 1.70 15.60
CA PHE A 714 1.88 2.32 15.43
C PHE A 714 2.67 2.19 16.73
N ASN A 715 3.95 1.83 16.61
CA ASN A 715 4.92 1.89 17.68
C ASN A 715 5.99 2.94 17.34
N ILE A 716 6.25 3.86 18.26
CA ILE A 716 7.13 5.02 18.10
C ILE A 716 8.18 5.02 19.22
N SER A 717 9.44 4.87 18.86
CA SER A 717 10.60 5.10 19.72
C SER A 717 11.22 6.45 19.34
N LEU A 718 11.15 7.40 20.28
CA LEU A 718 11.50 8.80 20.01
C LEU A 718 13.02 9.03 20.03
N CYS A 719 13.70 8.63 21.10
CA CYS A 719 15.10 8.97 21.34
C CYS A 719 15.76 8.00 22.33
N GLY A 720 17.07 8.15 22.50
CA GLY A 720 17.89 7.38 23.44
C GLY A 720 18.41 6.07 22.85
N HIS A 721 18.76 5.14 23.75
CA HIS A 721 19.20 3.79 23.43
C HIS A 721 20.34 3.68 22.40
N GLU A 722 21.22 4.68 22.30
CA GLU A 722 22.31 4.72 21.31
C GLU A 722 21.82 4.48 19.87
N GLY A 723 20.59 4.93 19.56
CA GLY A 723 19.97 4.77 18.24
C GLY A 723 19.47 3.36 17.93
N ARG A 724 19.40 2.46 18.93
CA ARG A 724 18.76 1.15 18.75
C ARG A 724 17.29 1.32 18.38
N LYS A 725 16.85 0.54 17.38
CA LYS A 725 15.49 0.52 16.84
C LYS A 725 14.53 -0.22 17.77
N MET A 726 14.02 0.46 18.80
CA MET A 726 13.22 -0.15 19.87
C MET A 726 11.75 -0.39 19.49
N ALA A 727 11.23 0.25 18.43
CA ALA A 727 9.85 0.01 17.99
C ALA A 727 9.78 -1.31 17.21
N LEU A 728 9.06 -2.27 17.78
CA LEU A 728 8.90 -3.62 17.23
C LEU A 728 7.47 -3.84 16.74
N CYS A 729 7.31 -4.29 15.50
CA CYS A 729 6.01 -4.60 14.89
C CYS A 729 6.01 -6.05 14.39
N THR A 730 5.05 -6.86 14.84
CA THR A 730 5.02 -8.30 14.54
C THR A 730 3.85 -8.70 13.66
N ASN A 731 4.10 -9.62 12.74
CA ASN A 731 3.05 -10.37 12.05
C ASN A 731 2.70 -11.61 12.88
N ASN A 732 1.43 -11.74 13.25
CA ASN A 732 0.87 -12.88 13.97
C ASN A 732 -0.22 -13.60 13.14
N ILE A 733 -0.14 -13.54 11.81
CA ILE A 733 -0.84 -14.50 10.97
C ILE A 733 -0.08 -15.81 11.16
N SER A 734 -0.50 -16.61 12.13
CA SER A 734 -0.03 -17.99 12.22
C SER A 734 -0.51 -18.70 10.97
N ASP A 735 0.41 -18.94 10.04
CA ASP A 735 0.25 -19.93 8.99
C ASP A 735 0.06 -21.29 9.67
N PHE A 736 -1.20 -21.67 9.93
CA PHE A 736 -1.54 -22.94 10.59
C PHE A 736 -1.12 -24.17 9.78
N THR A 737 -0.40 -24.01 8.65
CA THR A 737 0.14 -25.11 7.85
C THR A 737 1.65 -25.28 7.92
N VAL A 738 2.44 -24.33 8.44
CA VAL A 738 3.90 -24.49 8.58
C VAL A 738 4.27 -24.78 10.03
N LYS A 739 3.75 -25.89 10.56
CA LYS A 739 4.18 -26.41 11.87
C LYS A 739 5.18 -27.56 11.78
N GLU A 740 5.85 -27.76 10.63
CA GLU A 740 6.78 -28.90 10.51
C GLU A 740 8.06 -28.69 9.69
N MET A 741 8.40 -27.50 9.19
CA MET A 741 9.71 -27.31 8.55
C MET A 741 10.28 -25.91 8.82
N VAL A 742 11.56 -25.88 9.19
CA VAL A 742 12.40 -24.71 9.51
C VAL A 742 12.33 -24.23 10.96
N THR A 743 12.92 -25.03 11.86
CA THR A 743 13.72 -24.46 12.96
C THR A 743 14.82 -23.59 12.36
N GLY A 744 14.63 -22.26 12.33
CA GLY A 744 15.68 -21.30 11.95
C GLY A 744 15.34 -20.32 10.83
N SER A 745 14.32 -19.47 11.02
CA SER A 745 14.26 -18.13 10.40
C SER A 745 13.18 -17.28 11.08
N ASP A 746 13.41 -16.90 12.34
CA ASP A 746 12.49 -16.06 13.14
C ASP A 746 12.46 -14.56 12.72
N ASP A 747 13.06 -14.16 11.59
CA ASP A 747 13.21 -12.74 11.22
C ASP A 747 12.15 -12.20 10.23
N LEU A 748 11.40 -13.04 9.50
CA LEU A 748 10.43 -12.52 8.51
C LEU A 748 9.16 -11.93 9.14
N ASN A 749 8.88 -12.27 10.40
CA ASN A 749 7.66 -11.83 11.09
C ASN A 749 7.86 -10.60 11.99
N LEU A 750 9.10 -10.08 12.13
CA LEU A 750 9.41 -9.00 13.09
C LEU A 750 10.10 -7.78 12.43
N VAL A 751 9.36 -6.68 12.45
CA VAL A 751 9.63 -5.27 12.14
C VAL A 751 10.44 -4.46 13.17
N GLY A 752 11.77 -4.29 13.12
CA GLY A 752 12.50 -3.37 14.02
C GLY A 752 12.80 -1.98 13.43
N ALA A 753 12.29 -0.89 14.04
CA ALA A 753 12.41 0.49 13.53
C ALA A 753 12.43 1.55 14.66
N PHE A 754 12.60 2.84 14.31
CA PHE A 754 12.21 3.97 15.19
C PHE A 754 10.69 4.13 15.19
N VAL A 755 10.07 4.01 14.02
CA VAL A 755 8.61 3.97 13.87
C VAL A 755 8.22 2.83 12.94
N CYS A 756 7.30 2.00 13.40
CA CYS A 756 6.73 0.91 12.62
C CYS A 756 5.21 0.88 12.76
N GLN A 757 4.55 0.22 11.80
CA GLN A 757 3.10 0.05 11.77
C GLN A 757 2.74 -1.42 11.55
N SER A 758 1.68 -1.89 12.21
CA SER A 758 1.01 -3.17 11.94
C SER A 758 -0.48 -2.95 11.69
N THR A 759 -1.09 -3.76 10.84
CA THR A 759 -2.54 -3.80 10.63
C THR A 759 -3.16 -4.85 11.54
N ILE A 760 -4.03 -4.41 12.45
CA ILE A 760 -4.70 -5.25 13.44
C ILE A 760 -6.12 -5.53 12.99
N ILE A 761 -6.46 -6.81 12.82
CA ILE A 761 -7.82 -7.27 12.53
C ILE A 761 -8.41 -7.82 13.84
N PRO A 762 -9.44 -7.19 14.42
CA PRO A 762 -10.13 -7.71 15.59
C PRO A 762 -10.81 -9.04 15.27
N SER A 763 -10.81 -9.97 16.22
CA SER A 763 -11.59 -11.20 16.11
C SER A 763 -13.06 -10.94 16.44
N GLU A 764 -13.97 -11.17 15.50
CA GLU A 764 -15.43 -11.11 15.74
C GLU A 764 -16.04 -12.48 16.06
N SER A 765 -15.34 -13.58 15.80
CA SER A 765 -15.89 -14.92 15.96
C SER A 765 -15.53 -15.52 17.32
N LYS A 766 -16.48 -16.23 17.93
CA LYS A 766 -16.30 -16.96 19.20
C LYS A 766 -15.14 -17.99 19.19
N GLY A 767 -14.48 -18.23 18.05
CA GLY A 767 -13.38 -19.17 17.88
C GLY A 767 -11.96 -18.58 17.97
N PHE A 768 -11.74 -17.31 17.59
CA PHE A 768 -10.39 -16.72 17.63
C PHE A 768 -10.25 -15.83 18.88
N ARG A 769 -9.40 -16.23 19.84
CA ARG A 769 -9.21 -15.49 21.11
C ARG A 769 -8.28 -14.26 21.01
N ALA A 770 -7.52 -14.13 19.93
CA ALA A 770 -6.54 -13.05 19.75
C ALA A 770 -6.81 -12.25 18.47
N ALA A 771 -6.56 -10.94 18.52
CA ALA A 771 -6.54 -10.10 17.33
C ALA A 771 -5.38 -10.50 16.42
N LEU A 772 -5.63 -10.57 15.11
CA LEU A 772 -4.61 -10.90 14.12
C LEU A 772 -3.81 -9.64 13.79
N SER A 773 -2.48 -9.74 13.80
CA SER A 773 -1.57 -8.69 13.35
C SER A 773 -0.95 -9.09 12.02
N SER A 774 -1.01 -8.21 11.04
CA SER A 774 -0.49 -8.44 9.69
C SER A 774 0.14 -7.17 9.12
N GLN A 775 0.84 -7.29 7.99
CA GLN A 775 1.40 -6.18 7.22
C GLN A 775 2.29 -5.26 8.07
N SER A 776 3.21 -5.83 8.85
CA SER A 776 4.19 -5.06 9.60
C SER A 776 5.15 -4.32 8.65
N ILE A 777 5.17 -2.99 8.73
CA ILE A 777 5.97 -2.12 7.86
C ILE A 777 6.87 -1.18 8.66
N ILE A 778 8.05 -0.91 8.11
CA ILE A 778 8.99 0.11 8.61
C ILE A 778 8.55 1.49 8.06
N LEU A 779 8.29 2.43 8.96
CA LEU A 779 8.02 3.83 8.60
C LEU A 779 9.24 4.73 8.79
N ALA A 780 10.15 4.37 9.70
CA ALA A 780 11.35 5.12 10.02
C ALA A 780 12.46 4.21 10.57
N ASP A 781 13.57 4.08 9.86
CA ASP A 781 14.76 3.32 10.31
C ASP A 781 16.02 4.19 10.44
N THR A 782 15.94 5.44 9.98
CA THR A 782 17.02 6.41 9.96
C THR A 782 16.53 7.70 10.62
N PHE A 783 17.28 8.21 11.58
CA PHE A 783 16.99 9.48 12.24
C PHE A 783 17.64 10.64 11.47
N LEU A 784 16.84 11.67 11.16
CA LEU A 784 17.31 12.84 10.41
C LEU A 784 17.74 13.99 11.33
N GLY A 785 17.03 14.21 12.44
CA GLY A 785 17.33 15.29 13.38
C GLY A 785 16.12 15.78 14.15
N VAL A 786 16.37 16.70 15.07
CA VAL A 786 15.39 17.40 15.92
C VAL A 786 15.54 18.90 15.75
N THR A 787 14.42 19.59 15.50
CA THR A 787 14.39 21.05 15.33
C THR A 787 13.01 21.60 15.68
N VAL A 788 12.90 22.90 15.94
CA VAL A 788 11.60 23.60 16.05
C VAL A 788 11.06 24.02 14.68
N GLU A 789 11.86 23.93 13.63
CA GLU A 789 11.44 24.24 12.26
C GLU A 789 10.46 23.18 11.76
N ALA A 790 9.43 23.62 11.02
CA ALA A 790 8.38 22.73 10.51
C ALA A 790 8.86 21.79 9.37
N SER A 791 10.08 21.97 8.86
CA SER A 791 10.61 21.18 7.75
C SER A 791 12.08 20.81 7.89
N LEU A 792 12.45 19.58 7.51
CA LEU A 792 13.83 19.10 7.44
C LEU A 792 14.01 18.10 6.28
N GLN A 793 15.07 18.27 5.47
CA GLN A 793 15.48 17.36 4.37
C GLN A 793 14.30 16.75 3.57
N ASN A 794 13.42 17.61 3.05
CA ASN A 794 12.21 17.31 2.25
C ASN A 794 10.96 16.82 3.00
N VAL A 795 11.00 16.68 4.32
CA VAL A 795 9.81 16.41 5.13
C VAL A 795 9.26 17.74 5.62
N ASN A 796 8.00 18.06 5.32
CA ASN A 796 7.38 19.33 5.69
C ASN A 796 6.05 19.11 6.41
N ILE A 797 5.97 19.57 7.66
CA ILE A 797 4.75 19.56 8.47
C ILE A 797 3.95 20.82 8.13
N LYS A 798 2.83 20.65 7.40
CA LYS A 798 1.95 21.79 7.11
C LYS A 798 1.27 22.28 8.39
N GLU A 799 1.17 23.59 8.56
CA GLU A 799 0.59 24.22 9.76
C GLU A 799 -0.87 23.81 10.02
N ASP A 800 -1.62 23.47 8.98
CA ASP A 800 -3.05 23.12 9.04
C ASP A 800 -3.33 21.65 9.39
N MET A 801 -2.29 20.82 9.56
CA MET A 801 -2.44 19.39 9.87
C MET A 801 -2.88 19.13 11.32
N PHE A 802 -2.45 19.98 12.24
CA PHE A 802 -2.72 19.85 13.66
C PHE A 802 -3.31 21.15 14.22
N PRO A 803 -4.11 21.10 15.30
CA PRO A 803 -4.60 22.32 15.95
C PRO A 803 -3.45 23.27 16.33
N VAL A 804 -3.68 24.58 16.20
CA VAL A 804 -2.70 25.60 16.63
C VAL A 804 -2.45 25.46 18.13
N SER A 805 -1.19 25.51 18.56
CA SER A 805 -0.85 25.45 19.97
C SER A 805 -1.30 26.74 20.67
N PRO A 806 -2.05 26.66 21.79
CA PRO A 806 -2.30 27.83 22.63
C PRO A 806 -1.07 28.23 23.48
N SER A 807 -0.01 27.40 23.48
CA SER A 807 1.21 27.61 24.26
C SER A 807 2.13 28.65 23.62
N GLN A 808 2.88 29.37 24.46
CA GLN A 808 4.00 30.23 24.03
C GLN A 808 5.28 29.42 23.75
N VAL A 809 5.32 28.15 24.15
CA VAL A 809 6.44 27.23 23.91
C VAL A 809 6.36 26.67 22.49
N PRO A 810 7.44 26.70 21.70
CA PRO A 810 7.46 26.10 20.38
C PRO A 810 7.33 24.58 20.45
N ASP A 811 6.63 24.01 19.48
CA ASP A 811 6.59 22.55 19.28
C ASP A 811 7.98 22.07 18.80
N VAL A 812 8.43 20.90 19.25
CA VAL A 812 9.73 20.30 18.86
C VAL A 812 9.47 19.13 17.91
N HIS A 813 10.14 19.09 16.77
CA HIS A 813 9.87 18.13 15.70
C HIS A 813 11.03 17.14 15.56
N PHE A 814 10.72 15.85 15.69
CA PHE A 814 11.64 14.75 15.39
C PHE A 814 11.35 14.23 13.97
N PHE A 815 12.38 14.23 13.13
CA PHE A 815 12.28 13.79 11.74
C PHE A 815 13.02 12.49 11.51
N TYR A 816 12.39 11.58 10.79
CA TYR A 816 12.94 10.28 10.43
C TYR A 816 12.62 9.93 8.98
N LYS A 817 13.36 8.96 8.45
CA LYS A 817 13.18 8.42 7.10
C LYS A 817 13.35 6.90 7.12
N SER A 818 12.75 6.23 6.15
CA SER A 818 13.13 4.88 5.72
C SER A 818 13.45 4.90 4.24
N SER A 819 14.65 4.45 3.88
CA SER A 819 15.16 4.42 2.50
C SER A 819 14.54 3.31 1.64
N THR A 820 13.62 2.52 2.20
CA THR A 820 12.92 1.45 1.47
C THR A 820 11.92 2.07 0.48
N ALA A 821 12.32 2.18 -0.78
CA ALA A 821 11.44 2.66 -1.85
C ALA A 821 10.35 1.64 -2.18
N THR A 822 9.15 2.11 -2.50
CA THR A 822 8.03 1.29 -3.00
C THR A 822 7.43 1.95 -4.25
N THR A 823 6.62 1.22 -5.00
CA THR A 823 5.93 1.76 -6.19
C THR A 823 5.06 2.99 -5.88
N SER A 824 4.50 3.07 -4.67
CA SER A 824 3.77 4.25 -4.19
C SER A 824 4.69 5.33 -3.60
N CYS A 825 5.83 4.94 -3.01
CA CYS A 825 6.75 5.83 -2.29
C CYS A 825 8.17 5.73 -2.85
N ILE A 826 8.40 6.36 -4.00
CA ILE A 826 9.66 6.30 -4.76
C ILE A 826 10.86 6.78 -3.93
N ASN A 827 10.66 7.80 -3.08
CA ASN A 827 11.70 8.40 -2.23
C ASN A 827 11.85 7.71 -0.86
N GLY A 828 11.19 6.57 -0.66
CA GLY A 828 11.03 5.94 0.64
C GLY A 828 9.93 6.61 1.46
N ARG A 829 9.78 6.16 2.72
CA ARG A 829 8.82 6.71 3.67
C ARG A 829 9.49 7.73 4.57
N SER A 830 8.72 8.72 5.01
CA SER A 830 9.20 9.74 5.94
C SER A 830 8.25 9.85 7.11
N THR A 831 8.77 10.10 8.30
CA THR A 831 7.96 10.22 9.51
C THR A 831 8.38 11.48 10.28
N ALA A 832 7.40 12.28 10.68
CA ALA A 832 7.60 13.45 11.52
C ALA A 832 6.76 13.33 12.81
N VAL A 833 7.42 13.40 13.96
CA VAL A 833 6.79 13.38 15.27
C VAL A 833 6.88 14.78 15.88
N LYS A 834 5.73 15.44 16.00
CA LYS A 834 5.56 16.77 16.57
C LYS A 834 5.32 16.65 18.07
N MET A 835 6.32 16.99 18.87
CA MET A 835 6.25 17.05 20.32
C MET A 835 5.64 18.38 20.75
N ARG A 836 4.55 18.32 21.52
CA ARG A 836 3.84 19.50 22.02
C ARG A 836 3.73 19.48 23.54
N CYS A 837 4.20 20.56 24.16
CA CYS A 837 4.05 20.79 25.59
C CYS A 837 2.57 20.94 25.97
N ASN A 838 2.06 20.02 26.80
CA ASN A 838 0.72 20.11 27.36
C ASN A 838 0.73 19.72 28.85
N PRO A 839 0.81 20.69 29.77
CA PRO A 839 0.86 20.46 31.22
C PRO A 839 -0.32 19.64 31.77
N MET A 840 -1.44 19.57 31.04
CA MET A 840 -2.62 18.80 31.44
C MET A 840 -2.52 17.29 31.15
N ARG A 841 -1.45 16.86 30.47
CA ARG A 841 -1.23 15.47 30.07
C ARG A 841 0.06 14.92 30.71
N PRO A 842 0.06 14.51 31.99
CA PRO A 842 1.26 13.99 32.65
C PRO A 842 1.73 12.63 32.06
N GLY A 843 3.00 12.30 32.26
CA GLY A 843 3.60 11.03 31.83
C GLY A 843 3.79 10.95 30.32
N ALA A 844 3.50 9.79 29.71
CA ALA A 844 3.63 9.61 28.25
C ALA A 844 2.67 10.48 27.43
N GLY A 845 1.61 11.05 28.05
CA GLY A 845 0.67 11.90 27.33
C GLY A 845 -0.19 11.14 26.31
N VAL A 846 -0.51 11.78 25.18
CA VAL A 846 -1.36 11.22 24.11
C VAL A 846 -0.71 11.44 22.75
N ILE A 847 -0.73 10.41 21.92
CA ILE A 847 -0.28 10.45 20.52
C ILE A 847 -1.53 10.49 19.64
N SER A 848 -1.55 11.39 18.66
CA SER A 848 -2.65 11.56 17.70
C SER A 848 -2.14 11.75 16.28
N VAL A 849 -3.01 11.50 15.31
CA VAL A 849 -2.77 11.69 13.88
C VAL A 849 -3.53 12.93 13.38
N PRO A 850 -3.13 13.53 12.23
CA PRO A 850 -3.84 14.67 11.66
C PRO A 850 -5.33 14.37 11.43
N SER A 851 -6.20 15.33 11.73
CA SER A 851 -7.66 15.16 11.57
C SER A 851 -8.08 14.94 10.13
N LYS A 852 -7.36 15.54 9.17
CA LYS A 852 -7.57 15.35 7.72
C LYS A 852 -7.08 13.99 7.23
N CYS A 853 -6.21 13.32 7.98
CA CYS A 853 -5.48 12.13 7.56
C CYS A 853 -5.50 11.07 8.68
N PRO A 854 -6.67 10.44 8.93
CA PRO A 854 -6.88 9.53 10.05
C PRO A 854 -6.05 8.23 9.97
N ALA A 855 -5.43 7.96 8.81
CA ALA A 855 -4.47 6.88 8.65
C ALA A 855 -3.05 7.24 9.16
N GLY A 856 -2.81 8.46 9.62
CA GLY A 856 -1.48 8.98 9.96
C GLY A 856 -0.72 9.57 8.77
N THR A 857 -1.20 9.34 7.55
CA THR A 857 -0.61 9.82 6.30
C THR A 857 -1.68 10.35 5.35
N CYS A 858 -1.35 11.41 4.60
CA CYS A 858 -2.24 12.04 3.63
C CYS A 858 -1.95 11.60 2.18
N ASP A 859 -0.71 11.16 1.92
CA ASP A 859 -0.18 10.77 0.61
C ASP A 859 0.18 9.27 0.54
N GLY A 860 0.14 8.55 1.67
CA GLY A 860 0.53 7.15 1.79
C GLY A 860 2.02 6.92 2.08
N CYS A 861 2.83 7.99 2.11
CA CYS A 861 4.30 7.91 2.20
C CYS A 861 4.89 8.70 3.36
N THR A 862 4.27 9.84 3.70
CA THR A 862 4.70 10.72 4.77
C THR A 862 3.74 10.60 5.94
N PHE A 863 4.27 10.23 7.10
CA PHE A 863 3.51 9.98 8.33
C PHE A 863 3.75 11.09 9.33
N TYR A 864 2.68 11.56 9.95
CA TYR A 864 2.70 12.67 10.89
C TYR A 864 2.04 12.26 12.20
N PHE A 865 2.70 12.54 13.31
CA PHE A 865 2.18 12.27 14.64
C PHE A 865 2.30 13.52 15.50
N LEU A 866 1.27 13.83 16.27
CA LEU A 866 1.29 14.85 17.32
C LEU A 866 1.34 14.12 18.66
N TRP A 867 2.43 14.31 19.39
CA TRP A 867 2.64 13.74 20.72
C TRP A 867 2.51 14.87 21.76
N GLU A 868 1.37 14.93 22.43
CA GLU A 868 1.08 15.91 23.47
C GLU A 868 1.37 15.34 24.84
N SER A 869 2.33 15.92 25.56
CA SER A 869 2.68 15.52 26.92
C SER A 869 3.19 16.70 27.74
N ALA A 870 3.03 16.63 29.06
CA ALA A 870 3.69 17.52 30.00
C ALA A 870 5.22 17.32 29.98
N GLU A 871 5.69 16.11 29.69
CA GLU A 871 7.13 15.78 29.53
C GLU A 871 7.70 16.32 28.21
N ALA A 872 6.87 16.88 27.32
CA ALA A 872 7.33 17.62 26.15
C ALA A 872 7.52 19.13 26.42
N CYS A 873 7.33 19.56 27.67
CA CYS A 873 7.59 20.93 28.11
C CYS A 873 9.07 21.15 28.43
N PRO A 874 9.60 22.38 28.25
CA PRO A 874 10.96 22.72 28.66
C PRO A 874 11.13 22.61 30.19
N LEU A 875 12.37 22.47 30.62
CA LEU A 875 12.78 22.55 32.02
C LEU A 875 12.52 23.96 32.56
N CYS A 876 11.99 24.04 33.78
CA CYS A 876 11.75 25.31 34.46
C CYS A 876 13.05 26.05 34.75
N THR A 877 13.01 27.36 34.50
CA THR A 877 14.08 28.33 34.70
C THR A 877 13.62 29.46 35.64
N GLU A 878 14.54 30.35 36.04
CA GLU A 878 14.22 31.47 36.95
C GLU A 878 13.20 32.45 36.37
N HIS A 879 13.02 32.46 35.04
CA HIS A 879 12.04 33.30 34.35
C HIS A 879 10.60 32.78 34.46
N ASP A 880 10.40 31.54 34.92
CA ASP A 880 9.10 30.87 34.96
C ASP A 880 8.33 31.10 36.26
N PHE A 881 8.92 31.74 37.28
CA PHE A 881 8.26 32.11 38.53
C PHE A 881 8.44 33.59 38.85
N HIS A 882 7.53 34.15 39.63
CA HIS A 882 7.62 35.52 40.15
C HIS A 882 7.45 35.51 41.67
N GLU A 883 7.94 36.57 42.34
CA GLU A 883 7.79 36.75 43.77
C GLU A 883 6.49 37.49 44.11
N ILE A 884 5.82 37.04 45.17
CA ILE A 884 4.63 37.65 45.74
C ILE A 884 4.96 38.05 47.17
N GLU A 885 4.86 39.34 47.42
CA GLU A 885 5.02 39.93 48.74
C GLU A 885 3.77 39.69 49.62
N GLY A 886 3.95 38.95 50.72
CA GLY A 886 2.90 38.75 51.73
C GLY A 886 2.63 40.00 52.58
N ALA A 887 1.56 39.95 53.39
CA ALA A 887 1.25 41.03 54.32
C ALA A 887 2.24 41.08 55.51
N CYS A 888 2.70 42.28 55.86
CA CYS A 888 3.59 42.51 57.00
C CYS A 888 2.88 42.25 58.35
N LYS A 889 3.22 41.14 59.04
CA LYS A 889 2.63 40.77 60.33
C LYS A 889 3.74 40.72 61.39
N ARG A 890 3.64 41.54 62.44
CA ARG A 890 4.61 41.61 63.56
C ARG A 890 6.05 41.86 63.10
N GLY A 891 6.26 42.71 62.09
CA GLY A 891 7.59 43.08 61.60
C GLY A 891 8.22 42.09 60.61
N LEU A 892 7.49 41.04 60.25
CA LEU A 892 7.94 40.00 59.33
C LEU A 892 6.98 39.91 58.13
N GLN A 893 7.56 39.93 56.92
CA GLN A 893 6.89 39.79 55.64
C GLN A 893 7.37 38.49 55.00
N GLU A 894 6.43 37.61 54.71
CA GLU A 894 6.73 36.38 53.97
C GLU A 894 6.72 36.69 52.47
N ILE A 895 7.86 36.53 51.80
CA ILE A 895 7.96 36.55 50.34
C ILE A 895 7.79 35.11 49.85
N LEU A 896 6.76 34.91 49.04
CA LEU A 896 6.38 33.63 48.46
C LEU A 896 6.75 33.63 46.98
N TYR A 897 7.26 32.52 46.46
CA TYR A 897 7.54 32.35 45.05
C TYR A 897 6.43 31.50 44.41
N VAL A 898 5.84 31.99 43.33
CA VAL A 898 4.73 31.31 42.63
C VAL A 898 5.04 31.22 41.13
N TRP A 899 4.76 30.07 40.53
CA TRP A 899 4.93 29.86 39.09
C TRP A 899 4.01 30.78 38.28
N ASN A 900 4.46 31.20 37.10
CA ASN A 900 3.63 31.92 36.14
C ASN A 900 2.51 31.00 35.62
N GLU A 901 1.26 31.48 35.61
CA GLU A 901 0.12 30.74 35.06
C GLU A 901 -0.20 31.19 33.62
N PRO A 902 -0.31 30.27 32.64
CA PRO A 902 -0.17 28.82 32.77
C PRO A 902 1.29 28.39 32.90
N LYS A 903 1.54 27.38 33.74
CA LYS A 903 2.90 26.81 33.92
C LYS A 903 3.28 25.97 32.70
N TRP A 904 4.16 26.50 31.84
CA TRP A 904 4.61 25.85 30.61
C TRP A 904 5.95 25.12 30.73
N CYS A 905 6.38 24.78 31.94
CA CYS A 905 7.64 24.10 32.20
C CYS A 905 7.44 22.90 33.15
N ILE A 906 8.31 21.90 33.04
CA ILE A 906 8.29 20.71 33.90
C ILE A 906 9.70 20.37 34.38
N LYS A 907 9.87 20.03 35.67
CA LYS A 907 11.19 19.76 36.27
C LYS A 907 12.19 20.91 36.03
N GLY A 908 13.46 20.75 36.34
CA GLY A 908 14.42 21.86 36.37
C GLY A 908 14.56 22.43 37.77
N ILE A 909 14.53 23.76 37.91
CA ILE A 909 14.67 24.38 39.23
C ILE A 909 13.40 24.20 40.07
N ALA A 910 13.57 24.00 41.38
CA ALA A 910 12.47 24.03 42.33
C ALA A 910 12.13 25.49 42.69
N LEU A 911 10.89 25.75 43.12
CA LEU A 911 10.57 27.05 43.72
C LEU A 911 11.52 27.29 44.91
N PRO A 912 12.14 28.47 45.01
CA PRO A 912 12.95 28.81 46.16
C PRO A 912 12.13 28.70 47.46
N GLU A 913 12.80 28.37 48.57
CA GLU A 913 12.15 28.38 49.88
C GLU A 913 11.64 29.79 50.22
N LYS A 914 10.53 29.86 50.96
CA LYS A 914 9.93 31.15 51.37
C LYS A 914 10.96 32.00 52.11
N LYS A 915 11.07 33.27 51.73
CA LYS A 915 12.02 34.21 52.34
C LYS A 915 11.29 35.07 53.37
N LEU A 916 11.80 35.09 54.60
CA LEU A 916 11.34 36.02 55.63
C LEU A 916 12.12 37.33 55.50
N SER A 917 11.43 38.38 55.04
CA SER A 917 11.96 39.74 55.00
C SER A 917 11.47 40.53 56.22
N THR A 918 12.32 41.37 56.78
CA THR A 918 11.91 42.34 57.80
C THR A 918 11.11 43.46 57.13
N CYS A 919 9.88 43.69 57.58
CA CYS A 919 9.02 44.75 57.08
C CYS A 919 8.64 45.68 58.22
N GLU A 920 8.53 46.98 57.96
CA GLU A 920 8.01 47.92 58.93
C GLU A 920 6.48 47.98 58.82
N THR A 921 5.78 47.55 59.87
CA THR A 921 4.35 47.82 59.96
C THR A 921 4.17 49.33 60.10
N VAL A 922 3.60 50.00 59.10
CA VAL A 922 3.22 51.43 59.18
C VAL A 922 2.32 51.71 60.42
N ASP A 923 1.68 50.66 60.96
CA ASP A 923 0.85 50.69 62.16
C ASP A 923 1.60 51.09 63.45
N PHE A 924 2.93 50.87 63.56
CA PHE A 924 3.70 51.28 64.75
C PHE A 924 3.92 52.79 64.79
N TRP A 925 4.36 53.40 63.68
CA TRP A 925 4.48 54.86 63.59
C TRP A 925 3.11 55.55 63.64
N LEU A 926 2.04 54.90 63.18
CA LEU A 926 0.68 55.44 63.33
C LEU A 926 0.20 55.38 64.80
N LYS A 927 0.52 54.30 65.55
CA LYS A 927 0.20 54.16 66.98
C LYS A 927 1.09 55.01 67.88
N VAL A 928 2.39 55.10 67.59
CA VAL A 928 3.33 56.01 68.27
C VAL A 928 3.01 57.46 67.91
N GLY A 929 2.67 57.76 66.67
CA GLY A 929 2.19 59.07 66.24
C GLY A 929 0.88 59.46 66.95
N ALA A 930 -0.09 58.54 67.04
CA ALA A 930 -1.32 58.75 67.80
C ALA A 930 -1.06 58.85 69.32
N GLY A 931 -0.11 58.08 69.86
CA GLY A 931 0.27 58.07 71.28
C GLY A 931 1.06 59.30 71.69
N VAL A 932 2.04 59.74 70.89
CA VAL A 932 2.78 60.99 71.05
C VAL A 932 1.85 62.17 70.81
N GLY A 933 0.96 62.11 69.82
CA GLY A 933 -0.09 63.10 69.60
C GLY A 933 -1.04 63.23 70.80
N ALA A 934 -1.50 62.12 71.35
CA ALA A 934 -2.33 62.12 72.56
C ALA A 934 -1.55 62.58 73.80
N PHE A 935 -0.30 62.16 73.96
CA PHE A 935 0.55 62.54 75.09
C PHE A 935 0.91 64.02 75.05
N THR A 936 1.29 64.55 73.88
CA THR A 936 1.55 65.98 73.68
C THR A 936 0.29 66.79 73.89
N ALA A 937 -0.88 66.33 73.44
CA ALA A 937 -2.16 66.97 73.73
C ALA A 937 -2.46 66.99 75.25
N VAL A 938 -2.29 65.87 75.95
CA VAL A 938 -2.48 65.80 77.41
C VAL A 938 -1.45 66.65 78.15
N LEU A 939 -0.20 66.70 77.70
CA LEU A 939 0.86 67.47 78.32
C LEU A 939 0.67 68.97 78.06
N LEU A 940 0.17 69.37 76.89
CA LEU A 940 -0.28 70.73 76.61
C LEU A 940 -1.50 71.10 77.45
N VAL A 941 -2.46 70.20 77.64
CA VAL A 941 -3.59 70.41 78.58
C VAL A 941 -3.11 70.50 80.02
N ALA A 942 -2.15 69.68 80.44
CA ALA A 942 -1.59 69.72 81.78
C ALA A 942 -0.71 70.95 82.02
N LEU A 943 0.05 71.39 81.02
CA LEU A 943 0.83 72.62 81.05
C LEU A 943 -0.09 73.83 81.03
N THR A 944 -1.12 73.86 80.19
CA THR A 944 -2.13 74.93 80.23
C THR A 944 -2.87 74.92 81.56
N CYS A 945 -3.24 73.77 82.13
CA CYS A 945 -3.78 73.69 83.49
C CYS A 945 -2.75 74.09 84.56
N TYR A 946 -1.47 73.78 84.40
CA TYR A 946 -0.41 74.13 85.34
C TYR A 946 -0.10 75.63 85.28
N PHE A 947 0.03 76.20 84.09
CA PHE A 947 0.16 77.63 83.84
C PHE A 947 -1.11 78.36 84.25
N TRP A 948 -2.29 77.79 84.07
CA TRP A 948 -3.56 78.35 84.55
C TRP A 948 -3.64 78.30 86.08
N LYS A 949 -3.19 77.21 86.72
CA LYS A 949 -3.14 77.08 88.19
C LYS A 949 -2.03 77.94 88.81
N LYS A 950 -0.90 78.10 88.11
CA LYS A 950 0.23 78.94 88.54
C LYS A 950 -0.08 80.41 88.27
N ASN A 951 -0.78 80.73 87.17
CA ASN A 951 -1.39 82.05 86.96
C ASN A 951 -2.49 82.29 87.98
N GLN A 952 -3.31 81.33 88.39
CA GLN A 952 -4.23 81.50 89.52
C GLN A 952 -3.47 81.78 90.82
N LYS A 953 -2.28 81.19 91.02
CA LYS A 953 -1.45 81.45 92.20
C LYS A 953 -0.72 82.81 92.12
N LEU A 954 -0.49 83.32 90.91
CA LEU A 954 0.03 84.67 90.65
C LEU A 954 -1.08 85.73 90.68
N GLU A 955 -2.27 85.42 90.19
CA GLU A 955 -3.51 86.15 90.43
C GLU A 955 -3.81 86.18 91.91
N TYR A 956 -3.60 85.12 92.69
CA TYR A 956 -3.72 85.17 94.15
C TYR A 956 -2.69 86.13 94.80
N LYS A 957 -1.56 86.41 94.15
CA LYS A 957 -0.53 87.34 94.65
C LYS A 957 -0.67 88.78 94.11
N TYR A 958 -1.23 88.97 92.92
CA TYR A 958 -1.49 90.29 92.32
C TYR A 958 -2.91 90.81 92.60
N SER A 959 -3.93 89.94 92.69
CA SER A 959 -5.30 90.31 93.11
C SER A 959 -5.37 90.75 94.56
N LYS A 960 -4.53 90.17 95.43
CA LYS A 960 -4.43 90.58 96.83
C LYS A 960 -3.73 91.94 97.01
N LEU A 961 -2.97 92.41 96.02
CA LEU A 961 -2.29 93.71 96.09
C LEU A 961 -3.10 94.85 95.44
N VAL A 962 -4.04 94.55 94.54
CA VAL A 962 -4.78 95.60 93.78
C VAL A 962 -6.29 95.61 94.02
N MET A 963 -6.92 94.60 94.66
CA MET A 963 -8.35 94.66 95.02
C MET A 963 -8.67 95.42 96.34
N THR A 964 -7.81 96.38 96.72
CA THR A 964 -8.08 97.40 97.77
C THR A 964 -7.93 98.84 97.27
N THR A 965 -8.06 99.10 95.98
CA THR A 965 -8.42 100.46 95.53
C THR A 965 -9.47 100.41 94.43
N ASN A 966 -10.72 100.56 94.89
CA ASN A 966 -11.88 101.15 94.21
C ASN A 966 -12.35 100.60 92.86
N SER A 967 -13.47 99.87 92.97
CA SER A 967 -14.74 100.10 92.28
C SER A 967 -14.77 100.81 90.92
N LYS A 968 -15.58 100.19 90.04
CA LYS A 968 -16.45 100.75 88.99
C LYS A 968 -15.91 100.82 87.55
N GLU A 969 -16.85 100.47 86.67
CA GLU A 969 -17.02 100.85 85.26
C GLU A 969 -16.43 99.94 84.16
N CYS A 970 -17.37 99.21 83.56
CA CYS A 970 -17.74 99.20 82.15
C CYS A 970 -16.71 98.89 81.05
N GLU A 971 -17.16 97.92 80.24
CA GLU A 971 -17.06 97.86 78.78
C GLU A 971 -15.70 97.50 78.14
N LEU A 972 -15.77 96.43 77.32
CA LEU A 972 -15.32 96.33 75.93
C LEU A 972 -14.30 97.38 75.42
N PRO A 973 -13.40 97.02 74.49
CA PRO A 973 -13.68 96.09 73.39
C PRO A 973 -12.54 95.15 73.00
N ALA A 974 -12.89 94.30 72.03
CA ALA A 974 -11.98 93.66 71.10
C ALA A 974 -10.97 94.64 70.49
N ALA A 975 -9.82 94.10 70.13
CA ALA A 975 -9.07 94.49 68.94
C ALA A 975 -8.05 93.36 68.76
N ASP A 976 -8.30 92.45 67.84
CA ASP A 976 -8.14 92.64 66.39
C ASP A 976 -6.72 92.32 65.97
N SER A 977 -6.69 91.89 64.72
CA SER A 977 -5.67 92.24 63.76
C SER A 977 -4.50 91.27 63.66
N CYS A 978 -4.19 90.73 62.49
CA CYS A 978 -4.87 90.88 61.20
C CYS A 978 -4.17 90.02 60.16
N ALA A 979 -4.92 89.84 59.09
CA ALA A 979 -4.45 89.76 57.72
C ALA A 979 -3.80 88.42 57.31
N ILE A 980 -4.55 87.51 56.67
CA ILE A 980 -5.24 87.62 55.36
C ILE A 980 -4.24 87.69 54.21
N MET A 981 -4.21 86.62 53.41
CA MET A 981 -4.37 86.62 51.94
C MET A 981 -5.14 85.32 51.63
N GLU A 982 -6.45 85.30 51.39
CA GLU A 982 -7.23 85.79 50.24
C GLU A 982 -6.86 85.17 48.87
N GLY A 983 -7.91 84.70 48.19
CA GLY A 983 -7.96 84.07 46.86
C GLY A 983 -8.52 82.64 46.95
N GLU A 984 -9.67 82.25 46.42
CA GLU A 984 -10.71 82.92 45.63
C GLU A 984 -11.84 81.87 45.49
N ASP A 985 -13.07 82.36 45.49
CA ASP A 985 -14.24 81.91 44.72
C ASP A 985 -14.85 80.50 44.85
N ASN A 986 -16.08 80.60 45.37
CA ASN A 986 -17.35 80.12 44.79
C ASN A 986 -17.79 78.66 44.89
N GLU A 987 -18.77 78.52 45.78
CA GLU A 987 -20.16 78.12 45.51
C GLU A 987 -20.48 76.64 45.23
N GLU A 988 -21.26 76.13 46.20
CA GLU A 988 -22.49 75.37 46.02
C GLU A 988 -22.40 74.02 45.28
N ASP A 989 -22.42 72.93 46.05
CA ASP A 989 -23.68 72.20 46.18
C ASP A 989 -23.73 71.21 47.35
N VAL A 990 -24.93 71.18 47.93
CA VAL A 990 -25.36 70.45 49.12
C VAL A 990 -25.76 69.02 48.72
N VAL A 991 -25.49 68.01 49.56
CA VAL A 991 -26.50 67.04 50.05
C VAL A 991 -25.89 66.13 51.12
N TYR A 992 -26.59 66.13 52.25
CA TYR A 992 -26.47 65.35 53.47
C TYR A 992 -26.35 63.84 53.26
N SER A 993 -25.63 63.16 54.16
CA SER A 993 -26.29 62.32 55.19
C SER A 993 -25.30 61.56 56.08
N ASN A 994 -25.40 61.85 57.38
CA ASN A 994 -25.19 60.94 58.52
C ASN A 994 -24.00 59.99 58.50
N LYS A 995 -22.88 60.42 59.09
CA LYS A 995 -21.89 59.49 59.66
C LYS A 995 -22.04 59.43 61.18
N GLN A 996 -22.50 58.27 61.60
CA GLN A 996 -22.89 57.87 62.94
C GLN A 996 -21.74 57.92 63.96
N SER A 997 -22.17 58.14 65.21
CA SER A 997 -21.43 58.13 66.46
C SER A 997 -20.46 56.95 66.64
N LEU A 998 -19.26 57.28 67.12
CA LEU A 998 -18.11 56.41 67.39
C LEU A 998 -18.39 55.23 68.34
N LEU A 999 -19.43 55.32 69.19
CA LEU A 999 -19.82 54.23 70.09
C LEU A 999 -20.42 53.02 69.35
N GLY A 1000 -20.90 53.20 68.11
CA GLY A 1000 -21.41 52.11 67.27
C GLY A 1000 -20.32 51.26 66.60
N LYS A 1001 -19.09 51.80 66.43
CA LYS A 1001 -17.99 51.08 65.76
C LYS A 1001 -17.21 50.15 66.69
N LEU A 1002 -17.22 50.39 67.99
CA LEU A 1002 -16.46 49.56 68.95
C LEU A 1002 -17.21 48.31 69.42
N LYS A 1003 -18.52 48.18 69.14
CA LYS A 1003 -19.31 47.00 69.53
C LYS A 1003 -19.66 46.03 68.39
N SER A 1004 -19.27 46.30 67.14
CA SER A 1004 -19.51 45.36 66.02
C SER A 1004 -18.27 44.60 65.56
N LEU A 1005 -17.10 44.77 66.21
CA LEU A 1005 -15.93 43.90 66.01
C LEU A 1005 -15.89 42.71 66.98
N ALA A 1006 -16.76 42.70 68.00
CA ALA A 1006 -16.99 41.56 68.85
C ALA A 1006 -18.48 41.21 68.74
N THR A 1007 -18.78 40.04 68.18
CA THR A 1007 -20.14 39.50 67.93
C THR A 1007 -20.93 40.17 66.79
N LYS A 1008 -20.69 39.72 65.56
CA LYS A 1008 -21.68 39.74 64.48
C LYS A 1008 -21.87 38.32 63.96
N GLU A 1009 -22.72 37.58 64.68
CA GLU A 1009 -23.77 36.81 64.01
C GLU A 1009 -24.62 37.80 63.21
N LYS A 1010 -24.90 37.47 61.95
CA LYS A 1010 -26.25 37.54 61.38
C LYS A 1010 -26.28 37.03 59.94
N ASP A 1011 -27.09 35.98 59.78
CA ASP A 1011 -28.04 35.74 58.69
C ASP A 1011 -27.49 35.60 57.27
N ASP A 1012 -27.09 34.37 56.96
CA ASP A 1012 -27.17 33.81 55.61
C ASP A 1012 -28.65 33.59 55.24
N HIS A 1013 -29.27 34.60 54.67
CA HIS A 1013 -30.35 34.40 53.70
C HIS A 1013 -29.73 34.36 52.30
N PHE A 1014 -29.18 33.21 51.92
CA PHE A 1014 -29.00 32.87 50.51
C PHE A 1014 -29.96 31.75 50.15
N GLU A 1015 -31.01 32.12 49.41
CA GLU A 1015 -31.84 31.19 48.66
C GLU A 1015 -30.94 30.32 47.78
N SER A 1016 -30.99 29.03 48.05
CA SER A 1016 -30.40 28.03 47.17
C SER A 1016 -31.16 28.01 45.85
N VAL A 1017 -30.55 28.54 44.80
CA VAL A 1017 -31.01 28.30 43.43
C VAL A 1017 -30.67 26.85 43.08
N GLN A 1018 -31.62 25.95 43.30
CA GLN A 1018 -31.53 24.56 42.87
C GLN A 1018 -31.57 24.48 41.34
N LEU A 1019 -30.40 24.50 40.68
CA LEU A 1019 -30.27 23.96 39.34
C LEU A 1019 -30.02 22.45 39.45
N LYS A 1020 -31.12 21.69 39.46
CA LYS A 1020 -31.11 20.23 39.34
C LYS A 1020 -30.29 19.83 38.10
N SER A 1021 -29.19 19.12 38.33
CA SER A 1021 -28.47 18.41 37.29
C SER A 1021 -29.39 17.36 36.67
N SER A 1022 -29.78 17.55 35.41
CA SER A 1022 -30.35 16.48 34.60
C SER A 1022 -29.22 15.55 34.15
N ARG A 1023 -28.93 14.53 34.97
CA ARG A 1023 -28.33 13.29 34.47
C ARG A 1023 -29.29 12.71 33.43
N CYS A 1024 -28.85 12.67 32.17
CA CYS A 1024 -29.36 11.70 31.21
C CYS A 1024 -28.56 10.40 31.40
N PRO A 1025 -29.22 9.25 31.59
CA PRO A 1025 -28.56 7.96 31.80
C PRO A 1025 -28.08 7.33 30.49
N ASN A 1026 -26.89 6.75 30.57
CA ASN A 1026 -26.34 5.59 29.85
C ASN A 1026 -26.84 5.27 28.43
N ILE A 1027 -25.92 5.38 27.48
CA ILE A 1027 -25.49 4.26 26.61
C ILE A 1027 -23.98 4.13 26.78
#